data_AF-A0A928SGZ4-F1
#
_entry.id   AF-A0A928SGZ4-F1
#
_cell.length_a   1.000
_cell.length_b   1.000
_cell.length_c   1.000
_cell.angle_alpha   90.00
_cell.angle_beta   90.00
_cell.angle_gamma   90.00
#
_symmetry.space_group_name_H-M   'P 1'
#
loop_
_entity.id
_entity.type
_entity.pdbx_description
1 polymer ?
#
loop_
_entity_poly.entity_id
_entity_poly.type
_entity_poly.pdbx_seq_one_letter_code
_entity_poly.pdbx_strand_id
1 'polypeptide(L)'
;MSVMSAHSEQAVAVSRGERFKAWFREKLTVENIQRFLNSIAALKYGIFFALLLLLLPFTTFSKIPILDTTVPFHNITGGVYVDLGFGGVLLATLVLTLTTWSLLYTQGLIIEGIETRYGPDINQLESDTEKRKDFIPEQMYQFFSAEAYWGQLIAYFCVVALSGTVIVIFHAEQWYWAIAAALLGLAGGYLIIILVCTPAVLLIEDQEKGLKLLPDPVSTWVWQKARMVTWLCGLFQWLRWKISQAGKIIQFVPAVLGKEKTEFRLINPKHFLAILVVGFLIIPGIIAWTTEFRFDTMPALVYAYLLILFLIWTFSALDFHLARFRVNSLFVFLAFMVILSSFTHTDHFFEVRITPTEALTPVDVVKGSRQKDNLVVIVSSGGGIKATAWTTLALKDLIATRPELIDEIRLVSTVSGGTVGAAYFLDELCHSTLDREAKDNNEVKTVLDTVYQKSTTSSLAAVMYGFAFFDFWHLVSGGLLPPGLTDRGTLLESEWQEIAGERDEVEQPRKCQQGNILSFREDIRNGYLPAFIFNATVMESGRRVMITPVNFEKSNEPFNEIRGDTLTEILLKGNDLDKTHEADLNLWTAARLSAAFPYVTPAARAKIGDKGDLKDLEFRQPWQQYHIIDGGYYDNFGVTSALDWLEPVLQARLNPQAGLEFEKVIIIQLRASPKAGRTCYKNDGGAASAFVGPLQGLLNIRNGVALSRNEIELHRFIKSWNARFAQQKTEQDRVHLRTVVIEPLLNIDPDTCTPPVLEAQDETGIKTREDPLSWHLTNTQTKDLEEVWQQEKMIISSDRPPGSKLGLQDIFE
;
A
#
# COMPACT_ATOMS: atom_id res chain seq x y z
N MET A 1 47.13 -46.57 29.82
CA MET A 1 46.45 -46.48 28.51
C MET A 1 45.54 -45.27 28.34
N SER A 2 45.03 -44.59 29.40
CA SER A 2 44.16 -43.39 29.21
C SER A 2 44.88 -42.04 29.09
N VAL A 3 46.21 -41.97 29.31
CA VAL A 3 46.97 -40.70 29.16
C VAL A 3 47.48 -40.50 27.71
N MET A 4 47.59 -41.57 26.92
CA MET A 4 48.06 -41.45 25.51
C MET A 4 46.95 -41.09 24.51
N SER A 5 45.67 -41.37 24.80
CA SER A 5 44.57 -40.99 23.88
C SER A 5 44.17 -39.52 23.99
N ALA A 6 44.27 -38.92 25.18
CA ALA A 6 43.98 -37.51 25.39
C ALA A 6 45.00 -36.59 24.69
N HIS A 7 46.28 -36.99 24.65
CA HIS A 7 47.31 -36.25 23.93
C HIS A 7 47.20 -36.39 22.40
N SER A 8 46.70 -37.51 21.88
CA SER A 8 46.45 -37.65 20.43
C SER A 8 45.24 -36.84 19.96
N GLU A 9 44.16 -36.76 20.75
CA GLU A 9 42.99 -35.94 20.40
C GLU A 9 43.28 -34.44 20.52
N GLN A 10 44.04 -34.00 21.53
CA GLN A 10 44.51 -32.62 21.60
C GLN A 10 45.47 -32.26 20.46
N ALA A 11 46.38 -33.15 20.06
CA ALA A 11 47.28 -32.90 18.92
C ALA A 11 46.50 -32.84 17.58
N VAL A 12 45.47 -33.66 17.41
CA VAL A 12 44.60 -33.63 16.21
C VAL A 12 43.71 -32.38 16.19
N ALA A 13 43.16 -31.95 17.32
CA ALA A 13 42.37 -30.72 17.44
C ALA A 13 43.22 -29.45 17.24
N VAL A 14 44.44 -29.41 17.78
CA VAL A 14 45.41 -28.33 17.55
C VAL A 14 45.84 -28.30 16.09
N SER A 15 46.12 -29.45 15.44
CA SER A 15 46.48 -29.47 14.01
C SER A 15 45.31 -29.08 13.09
N ARG A 16 44.06 -29.38 13.46
CA ARG A 16 42.86 -28.90 12.74
C ARG A 16 42.63 -27.41 12.95
N GLY A 17 42.84 -26.90 14.17
CA GLY A 17 42.75 -25.47 14.49
C GLY A 17 43.86 -24.66 13.81
N GLU A 18 45.08 -25.19 13.72
CA GLU A 18 46.18 -24.57 12.99
C GLU A 18 46.02 -24.68 11.48
N ARG A 19 45.52 -25.80 10.94
CA ARG A 19 45.13 -25.90 9.52
C ARG A 19 43.99 -24.96 9.17
N PHE A 20 43.00 -24.80 10.04
CA PHE A 20 41.92 -23.84 9.84
C PHE A 20 42.45 -22.40 9.89
N LYS A 21 43.30 -22.05 10.87
CA LYS A 21 43.94 -20.73 10.96
C LYS A 21 44.95 -20.46 9.83
N ALA A 22 45.61 -21.48 9.31
CA ALA A 22 46.50 -21.40 8.15
C ALA A 22 45.69 -21.19 6.87
N TRP A 23 44.63 -21.98 6.67
CA TRP A 23 43.66 -21.81 5.59
C TRP A 23 42.97 -20.43 5.64
N PHE A 24 42.62 -19.95 6.84
CA PHE A 24 42.05 -18.62 7.04
C PHE A 24 43.05 -17.51 6.69
N ARG A 25 44.33 -17.66 7.08
CA ARG A 25 45.41 -16.71 6.75
C ARG A 25 45.81 -16.72 5.27
N GLU A 26 45.77 -17.88 4.63
CA GLU A 26 46.03 -18.07 3.20
C GLU A 26 44.91 -17.50 2.33
N LYS A 27 43.65 -17.59 2.79
CA LYS A 27 42.48 -17.01 2.10
C LYS A 27 42.28 -15.51 2.36
N LEU A 28 42.60 -14.97 3.55
CA LEU A 28 42.49 -13.52 3.88
C LEU A 28 43.74 -12.71 3.45
N THR A 29 44.22 -12.89 2.22
CA THR A 29 45.12 -11.88 1.64
C THR A 29 44.32 -10.59 1.34
N VAL A 30 44.95 -9.43 1.46
CA VAL A 30 44.35 -8.12 1.10
C VAL A 30 43.75 -8.16 -0.31
N GLU A 31 44.41 -8.87 -1.23
CA GLU A 31 43.96 -9.05 -2.60
C GLU A 31 42.68 -9.88 -2.72
N ASN A 32 42.59 -11.03 -2.04
CA ASN A 32 41.36 -11.84 -2.01
C ASN A 32 40.19 -11.09 -1.35
N ILE A 33 40.45 -10.30 -0.30
CA ILE A 33 39.43 -9.45 0.33
C ILE A 33 38.97 -8.37 -0.66
N GLN A 34 39.89 -7.73 -1.37
CA GLN A 34 39.55 -6.74 -2.40
C GLN A 34 38.73 -7.35 -3.53
N ARG A 35 39.10 -8.53 -4.04
CA ARG A 35 38.35 -9.28 -5.06
C ARG A 35 36.94 -9.65 -4.58
N PHE A 36 36.81 -10.06 -3.33
CA PHE A 36 35.51 -10.35 -2.72
C PHE A 36 34.64 -9.09 -2.58
N LEU A 37 35.20 -7.98 -2.09
CA LEU A 37 34.50 -6.70 -1.98
C LEU A 37 34.09 -6.14 -3.35
N ASN A 38 34.93 -6.28 -4.37
CA ASN A 38 34.59 -5.93 -5.75
C ASN A 38 33.40 -6.75 -6.27
N SER A 39 33.36 -8.03 -5.92
CA SER A 39 32.24 -8.92 -6.28
C SER A 39 30.95 -8.51 -5.60
N ILE A 40 30.99 -8.17 -4.31
CA ILE A 40 29.83 -7.63 -3.59
C ILE A 40 29.38 -6.31 -4.23
N ALA A 41 30.31 -5.41 -4.56
CA ALA A 41 29.97 -4.13 -5.18
C ALA A 41 29.30 -4.30 -6.55
N ALA A 42 29.71 -5.29 -7.34
CA ALA A 42 29.11 -5.61 -8.63
C ALA A 42 27.76 -6.34 -8.52
N LEU A 43 27.55 -7.13 -7.48
CA LEU A 43 26.35 -7.97 -7.31
C LEU A 43 25.35 -7.43 -6.28
N LYS A 44 25.61 -6.30 -5.65
CA LYS A 44 24.82 -5.75 -4.53
C LYS A 44 23.31 -5.72 -4.78
N TYR A 45 22.87 -5.24 -5.95
CA TYR A 45 21.43 -5.21 -6.29
C TYR A 45 20.89 -6.60 -6.61
N GLY A 46 21.71 -7.43 -7.25
CA GLY A 46 21.39 -8.83 -7.48
C GLY A 46 21.11 -9.60 -6.18
N ILE A 47 21.98 -9.43 -5.19
CA ILE A 47 21.83 -10.00 -3.84
C ILE A 47 20.60 -9.40 -3.16
N PHE A 48 20.41 -8.09 -3.23
CA PHE A 48 19.26 -7.42 -2.64
C PHE A 48 17.93 -7.96 -3.19
N PHE A 49 17.77 -8.06 -4.52
CA PHE A 49 16.54 -8.56 -5.12
C PHE A 49 16.34 -10.06 -4.91
N ALA A 50 17.42 -10.86 -4.85
CA ALA A 50 17.33 -12.27 -4.47
C ALA A 50 16.78 -12.42 -3.04
N LEU A 51 17.32 -11.65 -2.09
CA LEU A 51 16.84 -11.62 -0.71
C LEU A 51 15.41 -11.09 -0.61
N LEU A 52 15.06 -10.06 -1.39
CA LEU A 52 13.70 -9.53 -1.42
C LEU A 52 12.71 -10.60 -1.89
N LEU A 53 12.98 -11.28 -3.00
CA LEU A 53 12.12 -12.35 -3.52
C LEU A 53 12.02 -13.55 -2.58
N LEU A 54 13.08 -13.82 -1.81
CA LEU A 54 13.08 -14.89 -0.81
C LEU A 54 12.33 -14.51 0.46
N LEU A 55 12.47 -13.26 0.94
CA LEU A 55 11.90 -12.79 2.21
C LEU A 55 10.46 -12.29 2.09
N LEU A 56 10.08 -11.71 0.95
CA LEU A 56 8.75 -11.15 0.73
C LEU A 56 7.63 -12.20 0.93
N PRO A 57 7.73 -13.46 0.45
CA PRO A 57 6.73 -14.48 0.73
C PRO A 57 6.57 -14.79 2.22
N PHE A 58 7.62 -14.64 3.04
CA PHE A 58 7.51 -14.86 4.49
C PHE A 58 6.71 -13.78 5.21
N THR A 59 6.45 -12.64 4.56
CA THR A 59 5.55 -11.61 5.11
C THR A 59 4.10 -12.07 5.18
N THR A 60 3.76 -13.25 4.64
CA THR A 60 2.46 -13.91 4.88
C THR A 60 2.29 -14.39 6.32
N PHE A 61 3.38 -14.68 7.02
CA PHE A 61 3.32 -15.11 8.41
C PHE A 61 3.48 -13.89 9.33
N SER A 62 2.65 -13.76 10.35
CA SER A 62 2.82 -12.72 11.37
C SER A 62 4.03 -12.92 12.26
N LYS A 63 4.47 -14.18 12.42
CA LYS A 63 5.61 -14.56 13.25
C LYS A 63 6.51 -15.54 12.53
N ILE A 64 7.81 -15.45 12.81
CA ILE A 64 8.77 -16.48 12.41
C ILE A 64 8.57 -17.69 13.34
N PRO A 65 8.18 -18.88 12.82
CA PRO A 65 7.80 -20.03 13.66
C PRO A 65 8.89 -20.49 14.64
N ILE A 66 10.16 -20.18 14.36
CA ILE A 66 11.32 -20.64 15.13
C ILE A 66 11.81 -19.57 16.13
N LEU A 67 11.55 -18.29 15.87
CA LEU A 67 12.15 -17.16 16.61
C LEU A 67 11.13 -16.35 17.43
N ASP A 68 9.84 -16.68 17.34
CA ASP A 68 8.72 -15.91 17.93
C ASP A 68 8.88 -14.39 17.77
N THR A 69 9.44 -13.98 16.64
CA THR A 69 9.68 -12.57 16.31
C THR A 69 8.68 -12.18 15.25
N THR A 70 8.05 -11.02 15.40
CA THR A 70 7.10 -10.48 14.42
C THR A 70 7.82 -10.26 13.09
N VAL A 71 7.21 -10.71 11.99
CA VAL A 71 7.78 -10.46 10.66
C VAL A 71 7.55 -8.99 10.31
N PRO A 72 8.60 -8.22 10.01
CA PRO A 72 8.46 -6.83 9.58
C PRO A 72 7.55 -6.73 8.36
N PHE A 73 6.71 -5.69 8.31
CA PHE A 73 5.83 -5.39 7.18
C PHE A 73 4.73 -6.42 6.85
N HIS A 74 4.52 -7.46 7.67
CA HIS A 74 3.42 -8.42 7.50
C HIS A 74 2.06 -7.75 7.26
N ASN A 75 1.72 -6.75 8.07
CA ASN A 75 0.45 -6.01 7.99
C ASN A 75 0.29 -5.20 6.69
N ILE A 76 1.34 -5.02 5.88
CA ILE A 76 1.32 -4.25 4.63
C ILE A 76 1.39 -5.18 3.42
N THR A 77 2.34 -6.11 3.40
CA THR A 77 2.62 -6.94 2.22
C THR A 77 2.06 -8.36 2.29
N GLY A 78 1.67 -8.84 3.48
CA GLY A 78 1.16 -10.21 3.66
C GLY A 78 -0.12 -10.47 2.86
N GLY A 79 -1.03 -9.49 2.82
CA GLY A 79 -2.29 -9.57 2.08
C GLY A 79 -2.15 -9.68 0.56
N VAL A 80 -0.95 -9.51 0.00
CA VAL A 80 -0.71 -9.64 -1.44
C VAL A 80 -0.76 -11.11 -1.90
N TYR A 81 -0.46 -12.07 -1.02
CA TYR A 81 -0.26 -13.48 -1.35
C TYR A 81 -1.49 -14.38 -1.16
N VAL A 82 -2.61 -13.84 -0.70
CA VAL A 82 -3.75 -14.63 -0.20
C VAL A 82 -4.92 -14.62 -1.18
N ASP A 83 -5.78 -15.63 -1.07
CA ASP A 83 -7.01 -15.81 -1.84
C ASP A 83 -6.76 -15.83 -3.36
N LEU A 84 -5.69 -16.53 -3.76
CA LEU A 84 -5.33 -16.73 -5.16
C LEU A 84 -6.11 -17.91 -5.75
N GLY A 85 -7.03 -17.63 -6.67
CA GLY A 85 -7.66 -18.62 -7.53
C GLY A 85 -6.68 -19.24 -8.57
N PHE A 86 -7.16 -20.18 -9.38
CA PHE A 86 -6.34 -20.91 -10.38
C PHE A 86 -5.55 -19.98 -11.31
N GLY A 87 -6.23 -19.00 -11.93
CA GLY A 87 -5.59 -18.04 -12.84
C GLY A 87 -4.56 -17.16 -12.12
N GLY A 88 -4.85 -16.78 -10.88
CA GLY A 88 -3.95 -15.99 -10.05
C GLY A 88 -2.65 -16.73 -9.70
N VAL A 89 -2.76 -17.99 -9.29
CA VAL A 89 -1.58 -18.85 -9.04
C VAL A 89 -0.75 -19.03 -10.31
N LEU A 90 -1.40 -19.33 -11.45
CA LEU A 90 -0.72 -19.52 -12.72
C LEU A 90 0.08 -18.28 -13.13
N LEU A 91 -0.54 -17.10 -13.09
CA LEU A 91 0.12 -15.85 -13.45
C LEU A 91 1.22 -15.47 -12.46
N ALA A 92 0.98 -15.63 -11.15
CA ALA A 92 1.98 -15.31 -10.13
C ALA A 92 3.23 -16.16 -10.27
N THR A 93 3.10 -17.48 -10.47
CA THR A 93 4.26 -18.37 -10.67
C THR A 93 4.95 -18.13 -12.00
N LEU A 94 4.19 -17.83 -13.07
CA LEU A 94 4.76 -17.44 -14.36
C LEU A 94 5.63 -16.20 -14.22
N VAL A 95 5.11 -15.11 -13.64
CA VAL A 95 5.86 -13.86 -13.50
C VAL A 95 7.03 -14.03 -12.52
N LEU A 96 6.87 -14.77 -11.42
CA LEU A 96 7.97 -15.10 -10.51
C LEU A 96 9.11 -15.85 -11.22
N THR A 97 8.77 -16.78 -12.13
CA THR A 97 9.74 -17.52 -12.96
C THR A 97 10.52 -16.55 -13.85
N LEU A 98 9.83 -15.66 -14.55
CA LEU A 98 10.44 -14.64 -15.41
C LEU A 98 11.31 -13.66 -14.62
N THR A 99 10.88 -13.31 -13.41
CA THR A 99 11.61 -12.41 -12.49
C THR A 99 12.90 -13.06 -12.00
N THR A 100 12.82 -14.32 -11.58
CA THR A 100 13.98 -15.10 -11.14
C THR A 100 15.00 -15.30 -12.27
N TRP A 101 14.52 -15.59 -13.48
CA TRP A 101 15.38 -15.70 -14.65
C TRP A 101 16.04 -14.36 -15.02
N SER A 102 15.28 -13.27 -15.00
CA SER A 102 15.80 -11.93 -15.27
C SER A 102 16.90 -11.53 -14.27
N LEU A 103 16.73 -11.91 -13.00
CA LEU A 103 17.73 -11.70 -11.96
C LEU A 103 19.04 -12.45 -12.28
N LEU A 104 18.95 -13.74 -12.62
CA LEU A 104 20.10 -14.55 -13.02
C LEU A 104 20.79 -13.96 -14.26
N TYR A 105 20.02 -13.68 -15.31
CA TYR A 105 20.55 -13.22 -16.60
C TYR A 105 21.22 -11.85 -16.50
N THR A 106 20.62 -10.90 -15.78
CA THR A 106 21.19 -9.55 -15.65
C THR A 106 22.48 -9.54 -14.82
N GLN A 107 22.60 -10.39 -13.80
CA GLN A 107 23.87 -10.58 -13.07
C GLN A 107 24.96 -11.16 -13.98
N GLY A 108 24.58 -12.14 -14.81
CA GLY A 108 25.38 -12.66 -15.92
C GLY A 108 26.01 -11.58 -16.78
N LEU A 109 25.17 -10.68 -17.27
CA LEU A 109 25.60 -9.57 -18.12
C LEU A 109 26.52 -8.59 -17.40
N ILE A 110 26.27 -8.30 -16.11
CA ILE A 110 27.10 -7.40 -15.32
C ILE A 110 28.53 -7.95 -15.19
N ILE A 111 28.67 -9.23 -14.83
CA ILE A 111 29.99 -9.83 -14.64
C ILE A 111 30.76 -9.94 -15.95
N GLU A 112 30.13 -10.45 -17.00
CA GLU A 112 30.78 -10.53 -18.31
C GLU A 112 31.12 -9.14 -18.86
N GLY A 113 30.27 -8.15 -18.59
CA GLY A 113 30.52 -6.75 -18.93
C GLY A 113 31.71 -6.14 -18.18
N ILE A 114 31.92 -6.50 -16.92
CA ILE A 114 33.08 -6.05 -16.14
C ILE A 114 34.38 -6.66 -16.67
N GLU A 115 34.37 -7.93 -17.07
CA GLU A 115 35.59 -8.55 -17.58
C GLU A 115 35.98 -8.06 -18.98
N THR A 116 34.99 -7.92 -19.86
CA THR A 116 35.23 -7.52 -21.26
C THR A 116 35.60 -6.05 -21.44
N ARG A 117 35.19 -5.17 -20.51
CA ARG A 117 35.24 -3.72 -20.69
C ARG A 117 36.37 -3.02 -19.91
N TYR A 118 37.10 -3.73 -19.05
CA TYR A 118 38.17 -3.18 -18.18
C TYR A 118 39.54 -3.84 -18.36
N GLY A 119 39.70 -4.73 -19.35
CA GLY A 119 41.02 -5.24 -19.73
C GLY A 119 41.91 -4.12 -20.29
N PRO A 120 43.22 -4.10 -19.99
CA PRO A 120 44.13 -3.14 -20.62
C PRO A 120 44.19 -3.40 -22.13
N ASP A 121 44.11 -2.34 -22.92
CA ASP A 121 44.20 -2.26 -24.39
C ASP A 121 43.62 -3.44 -25.19
N ILE A 122 42.53 -3.16 -25.94
CA ILE A 122 41.89 -4.10 -26.88
C ILE A 122 42.88 -4.70 -27.90
N ASN A 123 44.03 -4.06 -28.12
CA ASN A 123 45.07 -4.51 -29.03
C ASN A 123 46.05 -5.55 -28.44
N GLN A 124 46.00 -5.87 -27.13
CA GLN A 124 46.82 -6.92 -26.49
C GLN A 124 46.03 -8.22 -26.18
N LEU A 125 44.75 -8.27 -26.56
CA LEU A 125 43.73 -9.14 -25.96
C LEU A 125 43.73 -10.61 -26.40
N GLU A 126 44.57 -11.02 -27.35
CA GLU A 126 44.72 -12.44 -27.73
C GLU A 126 45.71 -13.21 -26.83
N SER A 127 46.53 -12.52 -26.02
CA SER A 127 47.64 -13.18 -25.29
C SER A 127 47.44 -13.39 -23.79
N ASP A 128 46.50 -12.70 -23.14
CA ASP A 128 46.38 -12.71 -21.66
C ASP A 128 45.02 -13.24 -21.17
N THR A 129 44.83 -14.56 -21.24
CA THR A 129 43.77 -15.26 -20.49
C THR A 129 44.03 -15.22 -18.97
N GLU A 130 45.26 -14.96 -18.53
CA GLU A 130 45.60 -14.85 -17.10
C GLU A 130 45.11 -13.55 -16.45
N LYS A 131 45.13 -12.40 -17.15
CA LYS A 131 44.68 -11.10 -16.60
C LYS A 131 43.17 -10.98 -16.38
N ARG A 132 42.35 -11.87 -16.97
CA ARG A 132 40.89 -11.90 -16.72
C ARG A 132 40.57 -12.26 -15.26
N LYS A 133 41.46 -12.98 -14.60
CA LYS A 133 41.27 -13.54 -13.24
C LYS A 133 41.51 -12.52 -12.11
N ASP A 134 41.83 -11.27 -12.42
CA ASP A 134 42.29 -10.30 -11.43
C ASP A 134 41.16 -9.55 -10.71
N PHE A 135 39.93 -9.55 -11.23
CA PHE A 135 38.85 -8.70 -10.71
C PHE A 135 37.81 -9.41 -9.82
N ILE A 136 37.41 -10.63 -10.20
CA ILE A 136 36.38 -11.44 -9.53
C ILE A 136 36.94 -12.85 -9.30
N PRO A 137 36.68 -13.51 -8.15
CA PRO A 137 37.09 -14.89 -7.94
C PRO A 137 36.45 -15.84 -8.97
N GLU A 138 37.23 -16.80 -9.48
CA GLU A 138 36.79 -17.78 -10.49
C GLU A 138 35.47 -18.50 -10.12
N GLN A 139 35.28 -18.81 -8.84
CA GLN A 139 34.09 -19.48 -8.33
C GLN A 139 32.83 -18.60 -8.46
N MET A 140 32.98 -17.29 -8.25
CA MET A 140 31.90 -16.32 -8.42
C MET A 140 31.61 -16.12 -9.90
N TYR A 141 32.66 -16.00 -10.73
CA TYR A 141 32.49 -15.94 -12.18
C TYR A 141 31.71 -17.13 -12.72
N GLN A 142 32.10 -18.34 -12.32
CA GLN A 142 31.42 -19.59 -12.72
C GLN A 142 30.02 -19.75 -12.14
N PHE A 143 29.61 -19.00 -11.12
CA PHE A 143 28.26 -19.08 -10.54
C PHE A 143 27.31 -17.99 -11.06
N PHE A 144 27.86 -16.86 -11.51
CA PHE A 144 27.08 -15.71 -11.95
C PHE A 144 27.36 -15.34 -13.41
N SER A 145 27.93 -16.25 -14.21
CA SER A 145 28.14 -16.05 -15.65
C SER A 145 26.82 -15.99 -16.42
N ALA A 146 26.78 -15.24 -17.53
CA ALA A 146 25.61 -15.22 -18.42
C ALA A 146 25.36 -16.57 -19.12
N GLU A 147 26.41 -17.37 -19.28
CA GLU A 147 26.30 -18.78 -19.61
C GLU A 147 25.85 -19.53 -18.35
N ALA A 148 24.61 -20.03 -18.38
CA ALA A 148 24.02 -20.71 -17.25
C ALA A 148 24.58 -22.12 -17.12
N TYR A 149 24.97 -22.53 -15.92
CA TYR A 149 25.24 -23.94 -15.61
C TYR A 149 24.02 -24.57 -14.93
N TRP A 150 23.85 -25.89 -15.07
CA TRP A 150 22.79 -26.64 -14.39
C TRP A 150 22.71 -26.34 -12.89
N GLY A 151 23.87 -26.30 -12.22
CA GLY A 151 23.93 -25.98 -10.79
C GLY A 151 23.43 -24.58 -10.45
N GLN A 152 23.67 -23.59 -11.31
CA GLN A 152 23.18 -22.23 -11.14
C GLN A 152 21.65 -22.16 -11.34
N LEU A 153 21.13 -22.77 -12.40
CA LEU A 153 19.68 -22.82 -12.65
C LEU A 153 18.95 -23.48 -11.49
N ILE A 154 19.44 -24.63 -11.03
CA ILE A 154 18.89 -25.33 -9.87
C ILE A 154 18.95 -24.40 -8.64
N ALA A 155 20.09 -23.74 -8.37
CA ALA A 155 20.20 -22.85 -7.22
C ALA A 155 19.19 -21.69 -7.27
N TYR A 156 19.07 -20.97 -8.38
CA TYR A 156 18.16 -19.82 -8.49
C TYR A 156 16.69 -20.24 -8.44
N PHE A 157 16.31 -21.24 -9.23
CA PHE A 157 14.92 -21.68 -9.28
C PHE A 157 14.51 -22.42 -8.00
N CYS A 158 15.36 -23.26 -7.40
CA CYS A 158 15.01 -23.98 -6.16
C CYS A 158 15.05 -23.09 -4.92
N VAL A 159 15.89 -22.05 -4.87
CA VAL A 159 15.98 -21.19 -3.67
C VAL A 159 15.03 -20.00 -3.76
N VAL A 160 14.89 -19.37 -4.93
CA VAL A 160 14.12 -18.12 -5.09
C VAL A 160 12.73 -18.39 -5.63
N ALA A 161 12.60 -19.05 -6.78
CA ALA A 161 11.27 -19.25 -7.38
C ALA A 161 10.43 -20.26 -6.59
N LEU A 162 11.02 -21.40 -6.20
CA LEU A 162 10.30 -22.47 -5.51
C LEU A 162 9.80 -22.04 -4.12
N SER A 163 10.58 -21.24 -3.38
CA SER A 163 10.17 -20.74 -2.07
C SER A 163 8.92 -19.85 -2.19
N GLY A 164 8.91 -18.92 -3.13
CA GLY A 164 7.71 -18.12 -3.45
C GLY A 164 6.54 -18.98 -3.97
N THR A 165 6.79 -19.95 -4.86
CA THR A 165 5.76 -20.85 -5.38
C THR A 165 5.10 -21.69 -4.28
N VAL A 166 5.87 -22.22 -3.33
CA VAL A 166 5.33 -23.00 -2.21
C VAL A 166 4.38 -22.16 -1.36
N ILE A 167 4.77 -20.91 -1.06
CA ILE A 167 3.91 -20.00 -0.29
C ILE A 167 2.64 -19.62 -1.06
N VAL A 168 2.75 -19.39 -2.38
CA VAL A 168 1.59 -19.13 -3.25
C VAL A 168 0.62 -20.32 -3.25
N ILE A 169 1.12 -21.56 -3.33
CA ILE A 169 0.27 -22.76 -3.28
C ILE A 169 -0.40 -22.89 -1.90
N PHE A 170 0.35 -22.59 -0.83
CA PHE A 170 -0.16 -22.68 0.54
C PHE A 170 -1.31 -21.72 0.83
N HIS A 171 -1.30 -20.53 0.22
CA HIS A 171 -2.32 -19.49 0.40
C HIS A 171 -3.36 -19.41 -0.73
N ALA A 172 -3.36 -20.37 -1.65
CA ALA A 172 -4.37 -20.46 -2.69
C ALA A 172 -5.71 -20.95 -2.14
N GLU A 173 -6.81 -20.54 -2.78
CA GLU A 173 -8.17 -20.95 -2.37
C GLU A 173 -8.34 -22.49 -2.32
N GLN A 174 -7.71 -23.18 -3.28
CA GLN A 174 -7.78 -24.63 -3.43
C GLN A 174 -6.39 -25.19 -3.77
N TRP A 175 -5.71 -25.73 -2.75
CA TRP A 175 -4.31 -26.17 -2.85
C TRP A 175 -4.05 -27.20 -3.98
N TYR A 176 -5.02 -28.07 -4.29
CA TYR A 176 -4.86 -29.11 -5.31
C TYR A 176 -4.85 -28.55 -6.73
N TRP A 177 -5.77 -27.64 -7.08
CA TRP A 177 -5.74 -26.92 -8.34
C TRP A 177 -4.57 -25.94 -8.41
N ALA A 178 -4.15 -25.38 -7.27
CA ALA A 178 -3.00 -24.50 -7.18
C ALA A 178 -1.70 -25.19 -7.59
N ILE A 179 -1.50 -26.47 -7.26
CA ILE A 179 -0.32 -27.22 -7.74
C ILE A 179 -0.32 -27.31 -9.27
N ALA A 180 -1.46 -27.65 -9.87
CA ALA A 180 -1.58 -27.73 -11.34
C ALA A 180 -1.34 -26.36 -11.99
N ALA A 181 -1.94 -25.30 -11.46
CA ALA A 181 -1.73 -23.92 -11.91
C ALA A 181 -0.27 -23.49 -11.79
N ALA A 182 0.39 -23.81 -10.66
CA ALA A 182 1.77 -23.47 -10.41
C ALA A 182 2.71 -24.16 -11.42
N LEU A 183 2.50 -25.45 -11.68
CA LEU A 183 3.25 -26.21 -12.68
C LEU A 183 3.05 -25.64 -14.09
N LEU A 184 1.82 -25.27 -14.45
CA LEU A 184 1.53 -24.62 -15.74
C LEU A 184 2.19 -23.24 -15.85
N GLY A 185 2.19 -22.45 -14.79
CA GLY A 185 2.83 -21.15 -14.76
C GLY A 185 4.36 -21.25 -14.86
N LEU A 186 4.98 -22.19 -14.13
CA LEU A 186 6.41 -22.52 -14.26
C LEU A 186 6.77 -22.95 -15.69
N ALA A 187 5.96 -23.86 -16.28
CA ALA A 187 6.16 -24.32 -17.66
C ALA A 187 5.97 -23.17 -18.67
N GLY A 188 4.94 -22.34 -18.49
CA GLY A 188 4.68 -21.17 -19.33
C GLY A 188 5.81 -20.15 -19.27
N GLY A 189 6.30 -19.82 -18.07
CA GLY A 189 7.45 -18.95 -17.88
C GLY A 189 8.71 -19.51 -18.53
N TYR A 190 8.97 -20.81 -18.36
CA TYR A 190 10.08 -21.50 -19.01
C TYR A 190 10.00 -21.46 -20.54
N LEU A 191 8.81 -21.69 -21.13
CA LEU A 191 8.59 -21.56 -22.57
C LEU A 191 8.84 -20.14 -23.07
N ILE A 192 8.39 -19.12 -22.34
CA ILE A 192 8.65 -17.71 -22.67
C ILE A 192 10.16 -17.43 -22.66
N ILE A 193 10.90 -17.94 -21.68
CA ILE A 193 12.36 -17.81 -21.61
C ILE A 193 13.03 -18.40 -22.86
N ILE A 194 12.65 -19.61 -23.28
CA ILE A 194 13.19 -20.23 -24.51
C ILE A 194 12.93 -19.34 -25.73
N LEU A 195 11.69 -18.87 -25.88
CA LEU A 195 11.28 -18.04 -27.03
C LEU A 195 12.05 -16.72 -27.06
N VAL A 196 12.17 -16.05 -25.91
CA VAL A 196 12.86 -14.77 -25.79
C VAL A 196 14.37 -14.91 -26.01
N CYS A 197 14.99 -16.03 -25.61
CA CYS A 197 16.42 -16.30 -25.85
C CYS A 197 16.75 -16.74 -27.28
N THR A 198 15.78 -17.29 -28.00
CA THR A 198 15.95 -17.83 -29.36
C THR A 198 16.68 -16.87 -30.31
N PRO A 199 16.33 -15.57 -30.40
CA PRO A 199 17.00 -14.61 -31.27
C PRO A 199 18.52 -14.54 -31.01
N ALA A 200 18.97 -14.48 -29.76
CA ALA A 200 20.39 -14.42 -29.45
C ALA A 200 21.10 -15.75 -29.74
N VAL A 201 20.48 -16.88 -29.41
CA VAL A 201 21.06 -18.21 -29.67
C VAL A 201 21.25 -18.44 -31.16
N LEU A 202 20.32 -18.00 -32.01
CA LEU A 202 20.44 -18.12 -33.47
C LEU A 202 21.55 -17.23 -34.07
N LEU A 203 21.95 -16.17 -33.36
CA LEU A 203 22.93 -15.18 -33.82
C LEU A 203 24.35 -15.45 -33.30
N ILE A 204 24.54 -16.38 -32.35
CA ILE A 204 25.85 -16.80 -31.87
C ILE A 204 26.41 -17.87 -32.82
N GLU A 205 27.53 -17.57 -33.45
CA GLU A 205 28.22 -18.43 -34.42
C GLU A 205 28.67 -19.76 -33.81
N ASP A 206 29.23 -19.69 -32.60
CA ASP A 206 29.66 -20.85 -31.81
C ASP A 206 28.43 -21.57 -31.21
N GLN A 207 28.11 -22.74 -31.76
CA GLN A 207 26.92 -23.49 -31.36
C GLN A 207 26.96 -23.87 -29.88
N GLU A 208 28.12 -24.27 -29.38
CA GLU A 208 28.26 -24.72 -27.99
C GLU A 208 28.05 -23.56 -27.01
N LYS A 209 28.53 -22.36 -27.35
CA LYS A 209 28.30 -21.16 -26.52
C LYS A 209 26.85 -20.71 -26.52
N GLY A 210 26.16 -20.79 -27.66
CA GLY A 210 24.74 -20.48 -27.73
C GLY A 210 23.88 -21.40 -26.87
N LEU A 211 24.20 -22.71 -26.86
CA LEU A 211 23.49 -23.71 -26.06
C LEU A 211 23.74 -23.58 -24.55
N LYS A 212 24.82 -22.93 -24.13
CA LYS A 212 25.09 -22.67 -22.70
C LYS A 212 24.23 -21.55 -22.09
N LEU A 213 23.38 -20.87 -22.87
CA LEU A 213 22.47 -19.86 -22.32
C LEU A 213 21.39 -20.49 -21.40
N LEU A 214 20.89 -21.66 -21.80
CA LEU A 214 20.15 -22.61 -20.94
C LEU A 214 20.59 -24.03 -21.33
N PRO A 215 21.41 -24.72 -20.53
CA PRO A 215 22.05 -25.97 -20.93
C PRO A 215 21.14 -27.20 -20.77
N ASP A 216 19.85 -27.13 -21.10
CA ASP A 216 18.91 -28.23 -20.89
C ASP A 216 18.45 -28.90 -22.21
N PRO A 217 17.93 -30.15 -22.17
CA PRO A 217 17.61 -30.90 -23.37
C PRO A 217 16.46 -30.30 -24.17
N VAL A 218 15.50 -29.65 -23.51
CA VAL A 218 14.31 -29.08 -24.15
C VAL A 218 14.69 -27.82 -24.91
N SER A 219 15.34 -26.86 -24.26
CA SER A 219 15.81 -25.64 -24.91
C SER A 219 16.79 -25.94 -26.05
N THR A 220 17.73 -26.89 -25.85
CA THR A 220 18.66 -27.36 -26.88
C THR A 220 17.93 -27.92 -28.09
N TRP A 221 16.95 -28.79 -27.87
CA TRP A 221 16.14 -29.35 -28.96
C TRP A 221 15.36 -28.26 -29.71
N VAL A 222 14.71 -27.34 -29.00
CA VAL A 222 13.97 -26.22 -29.62
C VAL A 222 14.89 -25.35 -30.46
N TRP A 223 16.05 -24.95 -29.94
CA TRP A 223 16.98 -24.08 -30.66
C TRP A 223 17.65 -24.79 -31.84
N GLN A 224 17.94 -26.08 -31.75
CA GLN A 224 18.39 -26.88 -32.88
C GLN A 224 17.36 -26.92 -34.01
N LYS A 225 16.07 -27.07 -33.67
CA LYS A 225 14.98 -27.00 -34.66
C LYS A 225 14.81 -25.59 -35.23
N ALA A 226 14.87 -24.56 -34.40
CA ALA A 226 14.79 -23.17 -34.85
C ALA A 226 15.92 -22.82 -35.85
N ARG A 227 17.13 -23.37 -35.66
CA ARG A 227 18.27 -23.20 -36.60
C ARG A 227 18.04 -23.83 -37.97
N MET A 228 17.21 -24.87 -38.07
CA MET A 228 16.85 -25.48 -39.36
C MET A 228 15.93 -24.58 -40.19
N VAL A 229 15.30 -23.58 -39.56
CA VAL A 229 14.40 -22.63 -40.21
C VAL A 229 15.19 -21.40 -40.67
N THR A 230 15.72 -21.48 -41.89
CA THR A 230 16.71 -20.51 -42.43
C THR A 230 16.22 -19.06 -42.46
N TRP A 231 14.92 -18.82 -42.64
CA TRP A 231 14.37 -17.46 -42.64
C TRP A 231 14.37 -16.79 -41.25
N LEU A 232 14.33 -17.56 -40.15
CA LEU A 232 14.38 -17.00 -38.79
C LEU A 232 15.74 -16.34 -38.51
N CYS A 233 16.83 -16.98 -38.92
CA CYS A 233 18.17 -16.40 -38.80
C CYS A 233 18.27 -15.08 -39.60
N GLY A 234 17.74 -15.06 -40.83
CA GLY A 234 17.68 -13.85 -41.65
C GLY A 234 16.86 -12.73 -41.00
N LEU A 235 15.70 -13.06 -40.43
CA LEU A 235 14.85 -12.11 -39.72
C LEU A 235 15.57 -11.48 -38.52
N PHE A 236 16.19 -12.30 -37.65
CA PHE A 236 16.87 -11.77 -36.46
C PHE A 236 18.17 -11.02 -36.79
N GLN A 237 18.87 -11.42 -37.86
CA GLN A 237 20.01 -10.63 -38.37
C GLN A 237 19.54 -9.27 -38.90
N TRP A 238 18.43 -9.24 -39.64
CA TRP A 238 17.82 -8.00 -40.12
C TRP A 238 17.36 -7.10 -38.96
N LEU A 239 16.72 -7.68 -37.94
CA LEU A 239 16.27 -6.94 -36.76
C LEU A 239 17.45 -6.39 -35.96
N ARG A 240 18.48 -7.22 -35.71
CA ARG A 240 19.74 -6.81 -35.08
C ARG A 240 20.41 -5.69 -35.86
N TRP A 241 20.42 -5.77 -37.19
CA TRP A 241 20.94 -4.70 -38.04
C TRP A 241 20.14 -3.42 -37.89
N LYS A 242 18.80 -3.47 -37.94
CA LYS A 242 17.93 -2.29 -37.75
C LYS A 242 18.14 -1.61 -36.40
N ILE A 243 18.17 -2.39 -35.30
CA ILE A 243 18.43 -1.85 -33.96
C ILE A 243 19.85 -1.26 -33.89
N SER A 244 20.85 -1.90 -34.51
CA SER A 244 22.22 -1.38 -34.58
C SER A 244 22.29 -0.07 -35.38
N GLN A 245 21.48 0.12 -36.42
CA GLN A 245 21.36 1.39 -37.14
C GLN A 245 20.64 2.46 -36.31
N ALA A 246 19.55 2.11 -35.62
CA ALA A 246 18.83 3.04 -34.75
C ALA A 246 19.75 3.55 -33.61
N GLY A 247 20.55 2.66 -33.02
CA GLY A 247 21.56 3.02 -32.03
C GLY A 247 22.63 4.00 -32.54
N LYS A 248 22.87 4.08 -33.87
CA LYS A 248 23.73 5.13 -34.45
C LYS A 248 23.11 6.52 -34.39
N ILE A 249 21.79 6.61 -34.56
CA ILE A 249 21.05 7.88 -34.54
C ILE A 249 21.07 8.45 -33.11
N ILE A 250 21.10 7.59 -32.10
CA ILE A 250 21.19 7.91 -30.66
C ILE A 250 22.68 7.98 -30.21
N GLN A 251 23.63 8.31 -31.08
CA GLN A 251 25.05 8.45 -30.73
C GLN A 251 25.35 9.69 -29.85
N PHE A 252 24.80 9.73 -28.63
CA PHE A 252 25.25 10.60 -27.55
C PHE A 252 26.43 9.98 -26.75
N VAL A 253 26.81 8.73 -27.05
CA VAL A 253 27.80 7.97 -26.25
C VAL A 253 29.20 7.80 -26.88
N PRO A 254 29.43 7.89 -28.21
CA PRO A 254 30.80 7.79 -28.74
C PRO A 254 31.72 8.92 -28.28
N ALA A 255 31.19 10.05 -27.81
CA ALA A 255 32.00 11.17 -27.29
C ALA A 255 32.64 10.90 -25.92
N VAL A 256 32.17 9.90 -25.15
CA VAL A 256 32.69 9.58 -23.80
C VAL A 256 33.68 8.40 -23.81
N LEU A 257 33.80 7.67 -24.92
CA LEU A 257 34.64 6.47 -25.03
C LEU A 257 35.64 6.58 -26.18
N GLY A 258 36.57 7.52 -26.03
CA GLY A 258 37.92 7.46 -26.60
C GLY A 258 38.04 6.92 -28.03
N LYS A 259 38.18 7.86 -28.98
CA LYS A 259 38.78 7.70 -30.32
C LYS A 259 39.00 6.26 -30.80
N GLU A 260 38.20 5.83 -31.76
CA GLU A 260 38.73 5.08 -32.91
C GLU A 260 37.79 5.18 -34.11
N LYS A 261 38.40 5.31 -35.29
CA LYS A 261 37.72 5.15 -36.58
C LYS A 261 37.31 3.69 -36.70
N THR A 262 36.01 3.37 -36.73
CA THR A 262 35.61 1.97 -36.95
C THR A 262 34.40 1.83 -37.86
N GLU A 263 34.57 0.92 -38.82
CA GLU A 263 33.54 0.26 -39.61
C GLU A 263 32.31 -0.13 -38.78
N PHE A 264 31.18 -0.29 -39.45
CA PHE A 264 29.91 -0.62 -38.81
C PHE A 264 29.98 -1.96 -38.05
N ARG A 265 30.03 -1.91 -36.71
CA ARG A 265 29.95 -3.10 -35.84
C ARG A 265 28.51 -3.33 -35.38
N LEU A 266 27.99 -4.54 -35.60
CA LEU A 266 26.68 -4.98 -35.10
C LEU A 266 26.71 -5.15 -33.57
N ILE A 267 25.61 -4.82 -32.88
CA ILE A 267 25.45 -5.00 -31.42
C ILE A 267 25.71 -6.47 -31.03
N ASN A 268 26.40 -6.74 -29.91
CA ASN A 268 26.61 -8.11 -29.40
C ASN A 268 25.28 -8.86 -29.20
N PRO A 269 25.14 -10.15 -29.61
CA PRO A 269 23.91 -10.93 -29.42
C PRO A 269 23.31 -10.88 -28.00
N LYS A 270 24.14 -10.85 -26.94
CA LYS A 270 23.67 -10.77 -25.54
C LYS A 270 23.02 -9.42 -25.20
N HIS A 271 23.56 -8.32 -25.74
CA HIS A 271 22.93 -7.00 -25.63
C HIS A 271 21.68 -6.87 -26.50
N PHE A 272 21.66 -7.52 -27.66
CA PHE A 272 20.47 -7.60 -28.50
C PHE A 272 19.33 -8.30 -27.76
N LEU A 273 19.60 -9.41 -27.07
CA LEU A 273 18.63 -10.07 -26.19
C LEU A 273 18.15 -9.13 -25.07
N ALA A 274 19.05 -8.44 -24.39
CA ALA A 274 18.68 -7.49 -23.33
C ALA A 274 17.72 -6.39 -23.84
N ILE A 275 17.97 -5.85 -25.03
CA ILE A 275 17.10 -4.84 -25.67
C ILE A 275 15.72 -5.44 -25.99
N LEU A 276 15.67 -6.68 -26.50
CA LEU A 276 14.40 -7.35 -26.77
C LEU A 276 13.59 -7.60 -25.49
N VAL A 277 14.24 -8.00 -24.40
CA VAL A 277 13.57 -8.19 -23.11
C VAL A 277 13.04 -6.85 -22.58
N VAL A 278 13.85 -5.79 -22.59
CA VAL A 278 13.41 -4.46 -22.18
C VAL A 278 12.25 -3.97 -23.04
N GLY A 279 12.30 -4.17 -24.36
CA GLY A 279 11.19 -3.87 -25.26
C GLY A 279 9.92 -4.65 -24.91
N PHE A 280 10.04 -5.94 -24.61
CA PHE A 280 8.93 -6.78 -24.16
C PHE A 280 8.33 -6.30 -22.82
N LEU A 281 9.16 -5.83 -21.88
CA LEU A 281 8.71 -5.32 -20.58
C LEU A 281 8.04 -3.94 -20.66
N ILE A 282 8.45 -3.10 -21.62
CA ILE A 282 7.85 -1.78 -21.85
C ILE A 282 6.46 -1.90 -22.48
N ILE A 283 6.22 -2.91 -23.34
CA ILE A 283 4.94 -3.07 -24.06
C ILE A 283 3.73 -3.10 -23.11
N PRO A 284 3.70 -3.91 -22.03
CA PRO A 284 2.62 -3.87 -21.05
C PRO A 284 2.40 -2.49 -20.43
N GLY A 285 3.48 -1.75 -20.13
CA GLY A 285 3.39 -0.39 -19.63
C GLY A 285 2.77 0.59 -20.63
N ILE A 286 3.14 0.49 -21.91
CA ILE A 286 2.51 1.29 -22.97
C ILE A 286 1.04 0.92 -23.14
N ILE A 287 0.71 -0.38 -23.12
CA ILE A 287 -0.69 -0.85 -23.23
C ILE A 287 -1.49 -0.31 -22.04
N ALA A 288 -1.03 -0.53 -20.81
CA ALA A 288 -1.67 -0.02 -19.60
C ALA A 288 -1.93 1.50 -19.68
N TRP A 289 -0.95 2.26 -20.16
CA TRP A 289 -1.05 3.70 -20.33
C TRP A 289 -2.00 4.14 -21.47
N THR A 290 -2.14 3.35 -22.53
CA THR A 290 -2.89 3.75 -23.75
C THR A 290 -4.31 3.19 -23.83
N THR A 291 -4.59 2.08 -23.16
CA THR A 291 -5.88 1.38 -23.29
C THR A 291 -6.69 1.37 -22.00
N GLU A 292 -6.25 2.07 -20.95
CA GLU A 292 -6.88 2.01 -19.62
C GLU A 292 -7.14 0.55 -19.20
N PHE A 293 -6.13 -0.31 -19.36
CA PHE A 293 -6.27 -1.74 -19.12
C PHE A 293 -6.81 -1.98 -17.69
N ARG A 294 -7.89 -2.75 -17.57
CA ARG A 294 -8.54 -2.96 -16.27
C ARG A 294 -7.67 -3.84 -15.36
N PHE A 295 -7.46 -3.36 -14.14
CA PHE A 295 -6.59 -3.98 -13.15
C PHE A 295 -7.24 -5.14 -12.40
N ASP A 296 -8.57 -5.24 -12.46
CA ASP A 296 -9.42 -6.34 -11.95
C ASP A 296 -9.06 -7.72 -12.54
N THR A 297 -8.34 -7.76 -13.66
CA THR A 297 -8.00 -9.00 -14.37
C THR A 297 -6.92 -9.85 -13.69
N MET A 298 -6.12 -9.30 -12.76
CA MET A 298 -5.00 -10.02 -12.13
C MET A 298 -4.89 -9.76 -10.63
N PRO A 299 -4.43 -10.74 -9.83
CA PRO A 299 -4.16 -10.52 -8.40
C PRO A 299 -3.02 -9.52 -8.15
N ALA A 300 -3.09 -8.85 -7.00
CA ALA A 300 -2.08 -7.89 -6.53
C ALA A 300 -0.63 -8.43 -6.57
N LEU A 301 -0.43 -9.72 -6.30
CA LEU A 301 0.89 -10.37 -6.33
C LEU A 301 1.57 -10.32 -7.70
N VAL A 302 0.79 -10.43 -8.78
CA VAL A 302 1.34 -10.42 -10.14
C VAL A 302 1.98 -9.05 -10.40
N TYR A 303 1.28 -7.98 -10.06
CA TYR A 303 1.79 -6.61 -10.18
C TYR A 303 2.99 -6.35 -9.25
N ALA A 304 3.00 -6.94 -8.04
CA ALA A 304 4.15 -6.87 -7.14
C ALA A 304 5.42 -7.47 -7.77
N TYR A 305 5.31 -8.65 -8.37
CA TYR A 305 6.44 -9.28 -9.05
C TYR A 305 6.84 -8.54 -10.34
N LEU A 306 5.89 -7.97 -11.08
CA LEU A 306 6.20 -7.12 -12.24
C LEU A 306 6.97 -5.86 -11.83
N LEU A 307 6.60 -5.22 -10.72
CA LEU A 307 7.34 -4.09 -10.18
C LEU A 307 8.79 -4.49 -9.81
N ILE A 308 8.97 -5.62 -9.12
CA ILE A 308 10.30 -6.15 -8.80
C ILE A 308 11.09 -6.44 -10.09
N LEU A 309 10.46 -7.03 -11.09
CA LEU A 309 11.05 -7.29 -12.40
C LEU A 309 11.53 -5.98 -13.06
N PHE A 310 10.70 -4.94 -13.09
CA PHE A 310 11.10 -3.64 -13.65
C PHE A 310 12.27 -3.00 -12.88
N LEU A 311 12.27 -3.10 -11.55
CA LEU A 311 13.35 -2.62 -10.70
C LEU A 311 14.66 -3.38 -10.95
N ILE A 312 14.60 -4.71 -11.09
CA ILE A 312 15.78 -5.53 -11.43
C ILE A 312 16.40 -5.02 -12.74
N TRP A 313 15.59 -4.86 -13.79
CA TRP A 313 16.11 -4.39 -15.09
C TRP A 313 16.67 -2.96 -15.02
N THR A 314 16.03 -2.07 -14.26
CA THR A 314 16.47 -0.67 -14.11
C THR A 314 17.81 -0.58 -13.37
N PHE A 315 17.90 -1.19 -12.19
CA PHE A 315 19.13 -1.16 -11.40
C PHE A 315 20.26 -1.96 -12.06
N SER A 316 19.95 -3.08 -12.71
CA SER A 316 20.96 -3.83 -13.46
C SER A 316 21.48 -3.06 -14.68
N ALA A 317 20.63 -2.35 -15.41
CA ALA A 317 21.07 -1.48 -16.50
C ALA A 317 21.96 -0.35 -16.02
N LEU A 318 21.59 0.31 -14.91
CA LEU A 318 22.40 1.35 -14.28
C LEU A 318 23.75 0.78 -13.83
N ASP A 319 23.78 -0.34 -13.11
CA ASP A 319 25.03 -0.92 -12.59
C ASP A 319 25.94 -1.37 -13.75
N PHE A 320 25.37 -1.96 -14.80
CA PHE A 320 26.11 -2.35 -16.00
C PHE A 320 26.82 -1.17 -16.68
N HIS A 321 26.19 0.02 -16.70
CA HIS A 321 26.74 1.21 -17.36
C HIS A 321 27.60 2.09 -16.43
N LEU A 322 27.31 2.11 -15.13
CA LEU A 322 27.95 2.97 -14.14
C LEU A 322 29.12 2.31 -13.42
N ALA A 323 29.16 0.97 -13.39
CA ALA A 323 30.29 0.24 -12.83
C ALA A 323 31.62 0.78 -13.38
N ARG A 324 31.66 1.17 -14.68
CA ARG A 324 32.90 1.68 -15.36
C ARG A 324 33.51 2.89 -14.68
N PHE A 325 32.66 3.69 -14.06
CA PHE A 325 33.05 4.90 -13.37
C PHE A 325 33.18 4.68 -11.86
N ARG A 326 32.94 3.45 -11.38
CA ARG A 326 32.84 3.10 -9.97
C ARG A 326 31.82 3.95 -9.22
N VAL A 327 30.77 4.38 -9.93
CA VAL A 327 29.69 5.18 -9.36
C VAL A 327 28.56 4.27 -8.90
N ASN A 328 28.01 4.55 -7.72
CA ASN A 328 26.91 3.78 -7.17
C ASN A 328 25.60 4.11 -7.91
N SER A 329 24.91 3.08 -8.43
CA SER A 329 23.66 3.25 -9.18
C SER A 329 22.53 3.87 -8.36
N LEU A 330 22.44 3.59 -7.05
CA LEU A 330 21.46 4.22 -6.16
C LEU A 330 21.75 5.72 -6.05
N PHE A 331 23.02 6.12 -5.94
CA PHE A 331 23.38 7.54 -5.90
C PHE A 331 22.98 8.24 -7.21
N VAL A 332 23.26 7.63 -8.36
CA VAL A 332 22.88 8.22 -9.66
C VAL A 332 21.37 8.24 -9.84
N PHE A 333 20.66 7.19 -9.41
CA PHE A 333 19.21 7.15 -9.45
C PHE A 333 18.63 8.28 -8.58
N LEU A 334 19.09 8.44 -7.34
CA LEU A 334 18.64 9.51 -6.45
C LEU A 334 19.00 10.90 -7.01
N ALA A 335 20.21 11.09 -7.53
CA ALA A 335 20.62 12.34 -8.17
C ALA A 335 19.77 12.63 -9.41
N PHE A 336 19.49 11.63 -10.23
CA PHE A 336 18.59 11.74 -11.38
C PHE A 336 17.18 12.16 -10.94
N MET A 337 16.63 11.53 -9.89
CA MET A 337 15.33 11.92 -9.34
C MET A 337 15.33 13.37 -8.84
N VAL A 338 16.34 13.78 -8.05
CA VAL A 338 16.44 15.15 -7.54
C VAL A 338 16.59 16.17 -8.67
N ILE A 339 17.46 15.89 -9.65
CA ILE A 339 17.67 16.78 -10.79
C ILE A 339 16.38 16.88 -11.59
N LEU A 340 15.76 15.76 -11.96
CA LEU A 340 14.62 15.77 -12.87
C LEU A 340 13.37 16.35 -12.19
N SER A 341 13.10 16.00 -10.94
CA SER A 341 12.02 16.63 -10.13
C SER A 341 12.24 18.12 -9.85
N SER A 342 13.47 18.64 -9.99
CA SER A 342 13.71 20.10 -9.94
C SER A 342 13.24 20.80 -11.22
N PHE A 343 13.08 20.07 -12.33
CA PHE A 343 12.60 20.59 -13.62
C PHE A 343 11.17 20.17 -13.94
N THR A 344 10.71 19.05 -13.38
CA THR A 344 9.36 18.52 -13.56
C THR A 344 8.61 18.64 -12.24
N HIS A 345 7.45 19.32 -12.26
CA HIS A 345 6.55 19.35 -11.11
C HIS A 345 5.80 18.01 -11.01
N THR A 346 6.52 16.94 -10.65
CA THR A 346 5.93 15.61 -10.43
C THR A 346 5.17 15.61 -9.12
N ASP A 347 3.85 15.43 -9.21
CA ASP A 347 3.00 15.31 -8.03
C ASP A 347 1.75 14.51 -8.32
N HIS A 348 1.04 14.19 -7.25
CA HIS A 348 -0.25 13.53 -7.25
C HIS A 348 -1.34 14.56 -6.96
N PHE A 349 -2.45 14.43 -7.68
CA PHE A 349 -3.51 15.43 -7.62
C PHE A 349 -4.86 14.81 -7.31
N PHE A 350 -5.77 15.63 -6.79
CA PHE A 350 -7.19 15.32 -6.71
C PHE A 350 -7.99 16.45 -7.32
N GLU A 351 -9.05 16.12 -8.04
CA GLU A 351 -9.92 17.15 -8.61
C GLU A 351 -10.84 17.73 -7.54
N VAL A 352 -10.94 19.05 -7.53
CA VAL A 352 -11.88 19.79 -6.69
C VAL A 352 -12.51 20.90 -7.50
N ARG A 353 -13.80 21.12 -7.30
CA ARG A 353 -14.57 22.22 -7.88
C ARG A 353 -14.84 23.25 -6.80
N ILE A 354 -14.86 24.52 -7.18
CA ILE A 354 -15.25 25.60 -6.27
C ILE A 354 -16.66 26.02 -6.67
N THR A 355 -17.64 25.66 -5.84
CA THR A 355 -19.05 25.77 -6.20
C THR A 355 -19.74 26.83 -5.34
N PRO A 356 -20.49 27.78 -5.93
CA PRO A 356 -21.33 28.69 -5.17
C PRO A 356 -22.51 27.92 -4.59
N THR A 357 -22.69 27.98 -3.27
CA THR A 357 -23.74 27.22 -2.59
C THR A 357 -24.15 27.88 -1.28
N GLU A 358 -25.37 27.57 -0.83
CA GLU A 358 -25.84 27.95 0.49
C GLU A 358 -25.15 27.08 1.55
N ALA A 359 -24.56 27.73 2.55
CA ALA A 359 -23.92 27.06 3.68
C ALA A 359 -24.93 26.19 4.46
N LEU A 360 -24.52 24.97 4.82
CA LEU A 360 -25.25 24.11 5.74
C LEU A 360 -24.52 24.09 7.08
N THR A 361 -25.09 24.66 8.14
CA THR A 361 -24.42 24.74 9.45
C THR A 361 -24.64 23.48 10.29
N PRO A 362 -23.79 23.19 11.30
CA PRO A 362 -24.02 22.09 12.25
C PRO A 362 -25.42 22.12 12.89
N VAL A 363 -25.93 23.33 13.18
CA VAL A 363 -27.25 23.52 13.80
C VAL A 363 -28.36 23.13 12.82
N ASP A 364 -28.24 23.44 11.55
CA ASP A 364 -29.24 23.11 10.52
C ASP A 364 -29.36 21.59 10.31
N VAL A 365 -28.25 20.86 10.39
CA VAL A 365 -28.24 19.39 10.33
C VAL A 365 -29.12 18.77 11.43
N VAL A 366 -29.06 19.32 12.64
CA VAL A 366 -29.83 18.82 13.79
C VAL A 366 -31.29 19.27 13.73
N LYS A 367 -31.57 20.49 13.26
CA LYS A 367 -32.95 20.96 13.04
C LYS A 367 -33.73 20.07 12.08
N GLY A 368 -33.06 19.51 11.08
CA GLY A 368 -33.64 18.56 10.14
C GLY A 368 -34.00 17.19 10.72
N SER A 369 -33.85 16.98 12.04
CA SER A 369 -34.02 15.65 12.64
C SER A 369 -35.44 15.13 12.56
N ARG A 370 -35.57 13.92 12.00
CA ARG A 370 -36.81 13.14 11.97
C ARG A 370 -37.09 12.51 13.35
N GLN A 371 -36.06 12.34 14.18
CA GLN A 371 -36.15 11.93 15.58
C GLN A 371 -35.58 13.03 16.48
N LYS A 372 -36.46 13.74 17.19
CA LYS A 372 -36.07 14.97 17.88
C LYS A 372 -35.49 14.76 19.27
N ASP A 373 -35.78 13.65 19.92
CA ASP A 373 -35.41 13.43 21.32
C ASP A 373 -33.94 13.03 21.50
N ASN A 374 -33.35 12.39 20.48
CA ASN A 374 -32.01 11.81 20.53
C ASN A 374 -31.10 12.39 19.44
N LEU A 375 -29.86 12.69 19.82
CA LEU A 375 -28.78 13.07 18.92
C LEU A 375 -27.65 12.05 19.00
N VAL A 376 -27.48 11.27 17.94
CA VAL A 376 -26.42 10.25 17.86
C VAL A 376 -25.30 10.75 16.96
N VAL A 377 -24.08 10.66 17.49
CA VAL A 377 -22.84 10.94 16.77
C VAL A 377 -22.03 9.65 16.69
N ILE A 378 -21.70 9.22 15.47
CA ILE A 378 -20.81 8.09 15.23
C ILE A 378 -19.41 8.65 14.97
N VAL A 379 -18.43 8.10 15.67
CA VAL A 379 -17.02 8.31 15.34
C VAL A 379 -16.35 6.97 15.06
N SER A 380 -15.49 6.91 14.05
CA SER A 380 -14.84 5.65 13.65
C SER A 380 -13.35 5.81 13.41
N SER A 381 -12.59 4.82 13.88
CA SER A 381 -11.14 4.81 13.80
C SER A 381 -10.58 4.44 12.42
N GLY A 382 -9.35 4.87 12.15
CA GLY A 382 -8.56 4.36 11.03
C GLY A 382 -8.05 2.94 11.23
N GLY A 383 -7.57 2.31 10.15
CA GLY A 383 -7.04 0.93 10.19
C GLY A 383 -7.15 0.14 8.88
N GLY A 384 -7.13 0.80 7.71
CA GLY A 384 -7.30 0.14 6.42
C GLY A 384 -8.62 -0.62 6.30
N ILE A 385 -8.65 -1.69 5.50
CA ILE A 385 -9.88 -2.45 5.24
C ILE A 385 -10.50 -3.08 6.49
N LYS A 386 -9.70 -3.37 7.53
CA LYS A 386 -10.25 -3.88 8.81
C LYS A 386 -11.16 -2.85 9.45
N ALA A 387 -10.75 -1.59 9.48
CA ALA A 387 -11.59 -0.52 10.00
C ALA A 387 -12.81 -0.25 9.12
N THR A 388 -12.66 -0.40 7.80
CA THR A 388 -13.78 -0.38 6.85
C THR A 388 -14.84 -1.42 7.23
N ALA A 389 -14.44 -2.69 7.35
CA ALA A 389 -15.31 -3.81 7.70
C ALA A 389 -15.91 -3.70 9.12
N TRP A 390 -15.11 -3.28 10.11
CA TRP A 390 -15.58 -3.09 11.49
C TRP A 390 -16.66 -2.00 11.57
N THR A 391 -16.46 -0.88 10.86
CA THR A 391 -17.41 0.23 10.85
C THR A 391 -18.74 -0.19 10.26
N THR A 392 -18.72 -0.85 9.10
CA THR A 392 -19.95 -1.27 8.41
C THR A 392 -20.66 -2.40 9.13
N LEU A 393 -19.92 -3.36 9.71
CA LEU A 393 -20.50 -4.41 10.55
C LEU A 393 -21.17 -3.83 11.80
N ALA A 394 -20.52 -2.87 12.46
CA ALA A 394 -21.09 -2.22 13.63
C ALA A 394 -22.36 -1.44 13.31
N LEU A 395 -22.34 -0.62 12.25
CA LEU A 395 -23.53 0.13 11.82
C LEU A 395 -24.67 -0.82 11.43
N LYS A 396 -24.35 -1.89 10.69
CA LYS A 396 -25.31 -2.95 10.33
C LYS A 396 -26.01 -3.51 11.56
N ASP A 397 -25.26 -4.00 12.54
CA ASP A 397 -25.83 -4.68 13.69
C ASP A 397 -26.50 -3.73 14.69
N LEU A 398 -25.99 -2.50 14.86
CA LEU A 398 -26.62 -1.46 15.68
C LEU A 398 -27.99 -1.05 15.12
N ILE A 399 -28.07 -0.77 13.82
CA ILE A 399 -29.32 -0.36 13.17
C ILE A 399 -30.27 -1.55 13.04
N ALA A 400 -29.77 -2.77 12.79
CA ALA A 400 -30.62 -3.97 12.80
C ALA A 400 -31.23 -4.25 14.18
N THR A 401 -30.53 -3.87 15.26
CA THR A 401 -31.06 -3.99 16.64
C THR A 401 -32.13 -2.92 16.93
N ARG A 402 -31.92 -1.69 16.45
CA ARG A 402 -32.87 -0.57 16.62
C ARG A 402 -32.96 0.25 15.33
N PRO A 403 -33.91 -0.05 14.44
CA PRO A 403 -34.02 0.61 13.13
C PRO A 403 -34.18 2.13 13.21
N GLU A 404 -34.77 2.67 14.28
CA GLU A 404 -34.92 4.12 14.49
C GLU A 404 -33.57 4.85 14.57
N LEU A 405 -32.49 4.14 14.93
CA LEU A 405 -31.14 4.69 15.03
C LEU A 405 -30.69 5.37 13.74
N ILE A 406 -31.13 4.87 12.57
CA ILE A 406 -30.75 5.44 11.27
C ILE A 406 -31.13 6.92 11.12
N ASP A 407 -32.24 7.34 11.74
CA ASP A 407 -32.74 8.71 11.69
C ASP A 407 -32.19 9.58 12.84
N GLU A 408 -31.71 8.94 13.92
CA GLU A 408 -31.08 9.58 15.08
C GLU A 408 -29.60 9.89 14.85
N ILE A 409 -28.91 9.16 13.98
CA ILE A 409 -27.53 9.46 13.58
C ILE A 409 -27.55 10.77 12.77
N ARG A 410 -26.96 11.83 13.32
CA ARG A 410 -26.89 13.15 12.65
C ARG A 410 -25.47 13.53 12.25
N LEU A 411 -24.45 12.87 12.79
CA LEU A 411 -23.05 13.06 12.41
C LEU A 411 -22.29 11.72 12.35
N VAL A 412 -21.49 11.55 11.30
CA VAL A 412 -20.49 10.49 11.15
C VAL A 412 -19.10 11.14 10.96
N SER A 413 -18.25 11.14 12.00
CA SER A 413 -16.88 11.67 11.91
C SER A 413 -15.85 10.55 11.92
N THR A 414 -15.17 10.34 10.80
CA THR A 414 -14.40 9.10 10.58
C THR A 414 -13.03 9.39 9.99
N VAL A 415 -12.15 8.39 10.04
CA VAL A 415 -10.75 8.50 9.66
C VAL A 415 -10.33 7.29 8.83
N SER A 416 -9.54 7.50 7.78
CA SER A 416 -8.87 6.44 7.02
C SER A 416 -9.84 5.30 6.60
N GLY A 417 -9.56 4.05 6.94
CA GLY A 417 -10.45 2.91 6.69
C GLY A 417 -11.89 3.10 7.22
N GLY A 418 -12.07 3.69 8.41
CA GLY A 418 -13.39 4.01 8.94
C GLY A 418 -14.16 5.02 8.05
N THR A 419 -13.44 5.91 7.37
CA THR A 419 -14.03 6.79 6.35
C THR A 419 -14.48 6.02 5.12
N VAL A 420 -13.71 5.06 4.63
CA VAL A 420 -14.14 4.23 3.50
C VAL A 420 -15.40 3.43 3.85
N GLY A 421 -15.49 2.89 5.07
CA GLY A 421 -16.71 2.24 5.57
C GLY A 421 -17.91 3.19 5.63
N ALA A 422 -17.70 4.42 6.11
CA ALA A 422 -18.73 5.46 6.12
C ALA A 422 -19.16 5.89 4.71
N ALA A 423 -18.23 5.93 3.74
CA ALA A 423 -18.55 6.25 2.35
C ALA A 423 -19.49 5.22 1.73
N TYR A 424 -19.20 3.90 1.87
CA TYR A 424 -20.13 2.85 1.43
C TYR A 424 -21.50 2.96 2.11
N PHE A 425 -21.54 3.28 3.40
CA PHE A 425 -22.79 3.49 4.12
C PHE A 425 -23.59 4.68 3.59
N LEU A 426 -22.94 5.84 3.40
CA LEU A 426 -23.58 7.06 2.89
C LEU A 426 -24.05 6.90 1.44
N ASP A 427 -23.23 6.27 0.60
CA ASP A 427 -23.54 6.00 -0.80
C ASP A 427 -24.76 5.09 -0.94
N GLU A 428 -24.79 3.98 -0.20
CA GLU A 428 -25.93 3.07 -0.23
C GLU A 428 -27.20 3.72 0.32
N LEU A 429 -27.11 4.51 1.41
CA LEU A 429 -28.27 5.24 1.92
C LEU A 429 -28.79 6.28 0.93
N CYS A 430 -27.91 6.94 0.18
CA CYS A 430 -28.27 7.88 -0.87
C CYS A 430 -29.05 7.18 -2.00
N HIS A 431 -28.56 6.02 -2.46
CA HIS A 431 -29.15 5.26 -3.57
C HIS A 431 -30.37 4.43 -3.19
N SER A 432 -30.50 4.05 -1.91
CA SER A 432 -31.60 3.22 -1.46
C SER A 432 -32.94 3.98 -1.51
N THR A 433 -33.97 3.31 -2.04
CA THR A 433 -35.38 3.75 -1.97
C THR A 433 -36.03 3.37 -0.64
N LEU A 434 -35.23 3.19 0.42
CA LEU A 434 -35.71 2.77 1.73
C LEU A 434 -36.91 3.64 2.13
N ASP A 435 -38.10 3.02 2.16
CA ASP A 435 -39.29 3.65 2.69
C ASP A 435 -39.19 3.59 4.22
N ARG A 436 -38.51 4.59 4.78
CA ARG A 436 -38.33 4.72 6.22
C ARG A 436 -39.65 4.96 6.96
N GLU A 437 -40.73 5.25 6.25
CA GLU A 437 -42.08 5.38 6.82
C GLU A 437 -42.81 4.04 6.86
N ALA A 438 -42.54 3.13 5.91
CA ALA A 438 -43.08 1.77 5.90
C ALA A 438 -42.50 0.85 7.00
N LYS A 439 -41.35 1.22 7.60
CA LYS A 439 -40.66 0.47 8.68
C LYS A 439 -40.43 -1.02 8.36
N ASP A 440 -40.10 -1.36 7.12
CA ASP A 440 -39.72 -2.74 6.78
C ASP A 440 -38.28 -3.03 7.24
N ASN A 441 -38.16 -3.69 8.39
CA ASN A 441 -36.89 -4.06 8.99
C ASN A 441 -36.05 -4.99 8.10
N ASN A 442 -36.67 -5.78 7.22
CA ASN A 442 -35.94 -6.70 6.34
C ASN A 442 -35.25 -5.95 5.19
N GLU A 443 -35.87 -4.88 4.69
CA GLU A 443 -35.28 -4.04 3.65
C GLU A 443 -34.03 -3.33 4.18
N VAL A 444 -34.13 -2.69 5.35
CA VAL A 444 -32.99 -2.03 6.02
C VAL A 444 -31.84 -3.01 6.25
N LYS A 445 -32.15 -4.22 6.73
CA LYS A 445 -31.13 -5.25 6.95
C LYS A 445 -30.43 -5.66 5.65
N THR A 446 -31.18 -5.86 4.57
CA THR A 446 -30.64 -6.27 3.25
C THR A 446 -29.71 -5.19 2.69
N VAL A 447 -30.09 -3.92 2.83
CA VAL A 447 -29.26 -2.77 2.45
C VAL A 447 -27.95 -2.77 3.23
N LEU A 448 -27.99 -2.92 4.56
CA LEU A 448 -26.80 -2.91 5.40
C LEU A 448 -25.91 -4.16 5.23
N ASP A 449 -26.51 -5.31 4.90
CA ASP A 449 -25.77 -6.52 4.50
C ASP A 449 -24.98 -6.27 3.20
N THR A 450 -25.59 -5.57 2.25
CA THR A 450 -24.93 -5.17 0.99
C THR A 450 -23.76 -4.22 1.25
N VAL A 451 -23.94 -3.22 2.14
CA VAL A 451 -22.86 -2.30 2.57
C VAL A 451 -21.68 -3.10 3.13
N TYR A 452 -21.94 -4.04 4.05
CA TYR A 452 -20.88 -4.84 4.65
C TYR A 452 -20.13 -5.70 3.61
N GLN A 453 -20.85 -6.34 2.69
CA GLN A 453 -20.24 -7.14 1.61
C GLN A 453 -19.37 -6.29 0.68
N LYS A 454 -19.86 -5.13 0.24
CA LYS A 454 -19.08 -4.18 -0.57
C LYS A 454 -17.81 -3.75 0.18
N SER A 455 -17.95 -3.39 1.45
CA SER A 455 -16.87 -2.86 2.28
C SER A 455 -15.73 -3.84 2.59
N THR A 456 -15.99 -5.15 2.48
CA THR A 456 -15.01 -6.23 2.70
C THR A 456 -14.36 -6.71 1.40
N THR A 457 -14.78 -6.18 0.24
CA THR A 457 -14.22 -6.55 -1.06
C THR A 457 -12.81 -5.98 -1.23
N SER A 458 -11.90 -6.79 -1.76
CA SER A 458 -10.49 -6.43 -1.95
C SER A 458 -10.33 -5.34 -3.01
N SER A 459 -9.54 -4.32 -2.70
CA SER A 459 -9.13 -3.26 -3.64
C SER A 459 -7.60 -3.13 -3.73
N LEU A 460 -6.86 -4.11 -3.19
CA LEU A 460 -5.39 -4.13 -3.16
C LEU A 460 -4.75 -4.23 -4.55
N ALA A 461 -5.45 -4.86 -5.52
CA ALA A 461 -4.96 -4.99 -6.89
C ALA A 461 -4.82 -3.62 -7.58
N ALA A 462 -5.76 -2.70 -7.36
CA ALA A 462 -5.72 -1.33 -7.89
C ALA A 462 -4.44 -0.60 -7.45
N VAL A 463 -4.07 -0.73 -6.17
CA VAL A 463 -2.86 -0.12 -5.60
C VAL A 463 -1.59 -0.68 -6.25
N MET A 464 -1.47 -2.01 -6.33
CA MET A 464 -0.26 -2.65 -6.89
C MET A 464 -0.13 -2.43 -8.39
N TYR A 465 -1.26 -2.38 -9.12
CA TYR A 465 -1.29 -2.01 -10.52
C TYR A 465 -0.82 -0.57 -10.75
N GLY A 466 -1.34 0.39 -9.96
CA GLY A 466 -0.92 1.78 -9.99
C GLY A 466 0.59 1.94 -9.74
N PHE A 467 1.13 1.22 -8.76
CA PHE A 467 2.58 1.19 -8.50
C PHE A 467 3.38 0.69 -9.71
N ALA A 468 2.99 -0.45 -10.29
CA ALA A 468 3.76 -1.11 -11.34
C ALA A 468 3.71 -0.36 -12.69
N PHE A 469 2.57 0.26 -13.03
CA PHE A 469 2.32 0.77 -14.38
C PHE A 469 2.20 2.30 -14.49
N PHE A 470 1.91 3.01 -13.39
CA PHE A 470 1.85 4.46 -13.40
C PHE A 470 3.01 5.05 -12.61
N ASP A 471 3.09 4.77 -11.30
CA ASP A 471 4.06 5.43 -10.42
C ASP A 471 5.49 5.06 -10.76
N PHE A 472 5.77 3.77 -11.04
CA PHE A 472 7.11 3.34 -11.46
C PHE A 472 7.57 4.05 -12.73
N TRP A 473 6.72 4.14 -13.76
CA TRP A 473 7.06 4.75 -15.04
C TRP A 473 7.16 6.27 -14.95
N HIS A 474 6.31 6.90 -14.14
CA HIS A 474 6.40 8.32 -13.83
C HIS A 474 7.70 8.63 -13.08
N LEU A 475 8.08 7.78 -12.12
CA LEU A 475 9.34 7.86 -11.39
C LEU A 475 10.55 7.72 -12.33
N VAL A 476 10.66 6.63 -13.10
CA VAL A 476 11.85 6.41 -13.96
C VAL A 476 11.95 7.37 -15.14
N SER A 477 10.84 7.96 -15.60
CA SER A 477 10.84 9.04 -16.59
C SER A 477 11.08 10.43 -15.97
N GLY A 478 11.15 10.50 -14.63
CA GLY A 478 11.10 11.72 -13.81
C GLY A 478 10.08 12.75 -14.31
N GLY A 479 8.86 12.29 -14.61
CA GLY A 479 7.77 13.18 -14.99
C GLY A 479 7.77 13.67 -16.44
N LEU A 480 8.61 13.13 -17.32
CA LEU A 480 8.52 13.42 -18.77
C LEU A 480 7.31 12.75 -19.42
N LEU A 481 6.86 11.62 -18.89
CA LEU A 481 5.55 11.09 -19.26
C LEU A 481 4.50 12.02 -18.65
N PRO A 482 3.56 12.56 -19.48
CA PRO A 482 2.60 13.54 -19.00
C PRO A 482 1.89 13.00 -17.76
N PRO A 483 1.70 13.80 -16.70
CA PRO A 483 0.92 13.34 -15.56
C PRO A 483 -0.52 13.11 -16.07
N GLY A 484 -0.87 11.83 -16.27
CA GLY A 484 -2.26 11.45 -16.22
C GLY A 484 -2.79 11.84 -14.85
N LEU A 485 -4.07 12.18 -14.76
CA LEU A 485 -4.74 12.24 -13.45
C LEU A 485 -4.75 10.86 -12.77
N THR A 486 -4.40 9.81 -13.51
CA THR A 486 -4.39 8.44 -13.06
C THR A 486 -3.10 8.10 -12.30
N ASP A 487 -3.21 7.96 -10.99
CA ASP A 487 -2.20 7.38 -10.10
C ASP A 487 -2.79 6.20 -9.30
N ARG A 488 -1.97 5.55 -8.45
CA ARG A 488 -2.45 4.44 -7.62
C ARG A 488 -3.59 4.82 -6.66
N GLY A 489 -3.70 6.09 -6.29
CA GLY A 489 -4.77 6.62 -5.45
C GLY A 489 -6.07 6.79 -6.24
N THR A 490 -6.02 7.37 -7.43
CA THR A 490 -7.22 7.52 -8.28
C THR A 490 -7.74 6.17 -8.77
N LEU A 491 -6.85 5.20 -9.02
CA LEU A 491 -7.26 3.83 -9.33
C LEU A 491 -7.97 3.16 -8.15
N LEU A 492 -7.53 3.45 -6.92
CA LEU A 492 -8.16 2.93 -5.71
C LEU A 492 -9.55 3.53 -5.47
N GLU A 493 -9.72 4.85 -5.67
CA GLU A 493 -11.07 5.46 -5.55
C GLU A 493 -12.01 4.94 -6.65
N SER A 494 -11.54 4.75 -7.89
CA SER A 494 -12.35 4.16 -8.97
C SER A 494 -12.77 2.73 -8.66
N GLU A 495 -11.89 1.92 -8.06
CA GLU A 495 -12.24 0.56 -7.64
C GLU A 495 -13.33 0.57 -6.57
N TRP A 496 -13.26 1.49 -5.59
CA TRP A 496 -14.32 1.61 -4.59
C TRP A 496 -15.66 2.04 -5.20
N GLN A 497 -15.65 2.93 -6.19
CA GLN A 497 -16.84 3.31 -6.96
C GLN A 497 -17.44 2.12 -7.73
N GLU A 498 -16.60 1.30 -8.37
CA GLU A 498 -17.06 0.12 -9.10
C GLU A 498 -17.66 -0.94 -8.15
N ILE A 499 -17.02 -1.17 -6.99
CA ILE A 499 -17.56 -2.05 -5.93
C ILE A 499 -18.88 -1.50 -5.37
N ALA A 500 -18.99 -0.18 -5.20
CA ALA A 500 -20.23 0.46 -4.77
C ALA A 500 -21.37 0.29 -5.79
N GLY A 501 -21.02 0.05 -7.06
CA GLY A 501 -21.98 -0.20 -8.12
C GLY A 501 -22.57 1.08 -8.71
N GLU A 502 -21.84 2.21 -8.68
CA GLU A 502 -22.19 3.42 -9.42
C GLU A 502 -22.38 3.06 -10.90
N ARG A 503 -23.63 3.03 -11.38
CA ARG A 503 -23.98 2.78 -12.79
C ARG A 503 -24.63 4.02 -13.38
N ASP A 504 -24.19 4.35 -14.59
CA ASP A 504 -24.81 5.36 -15.44
C ASP A 504 -26.29 5.03 -15.70
N GLU A 505 -27.13 6.06 -15.63
CA GLU A 505 -28.47 6.14 -16.24
C GLU A 505 -29.61 5.28 -15.66
N VAL A 506 -30.07 5.62 -14.45
CA VAL A 506 -31.48 5.38 -14.07
C VAL A 506 -32.16 6.74 -13.83
N GLU A 507 -33.43 6.90 -14.19
CA GLU A 507 -34.22 8.09 -13.82
C GLU A 507 -34.36 8.14 -12.29
N GLN A 508 -33.87 9.24 -11.69
CA GLN A 508 -33.34 9.22 -10.32
C GLN A 508 -34.16 10.10 -9.35
N PRO A 509 -34.56 9.58 -8.17
CA PRO A 509 -35.42 10.30 -7.22
C PRO A 509 -34.70 11.28 -6.28
N ARG A 510 -33.37 11.24 -6.11
CA ARG A 510 -32.62 12.06 -5.12
C ARG A 510 -31.43 12.83 -5.72
N LYS A 511 -31.07 13.97 -5.11
CA LYS A 511 -29.99 14.85 -5.61
C LYS A 511 -28.57 14.41 -5.21
N CYS A 512 -28.41 13.67 -4.12
CA CYS A 512 -27.10 13.17 -3.65
C CYS A 512 -26.41 12.25 -4.68
N GLN A 513 -27.16 11.71 -5.65
CA GLN A 513 -26.70 10.78 -6.69
C GLN A 513 -25.72 11.40 -7.71
N GLN A 514 -25.43 12.70 -7.61
CA GLN A 514 -24.31 13.34 -8.33
C GLN A 514 -22.94 12.91 -7.78
N GLY A 515 -22.87 12.20 -6.64
CA GLY A 515 -21.64 11.64 -6.06
C GLY A 515 -20.72 12.66 -5.37
N ASN A 516 -20.94 13.95 -5.56
CA ASN A 516 -20.16 15.04 -4.96
C ASN A 516 -20.60 15.38 -3.53
N ILE A 517 -19.68 15.72 -2.63
CA ILE A 517 -20.02 15.94 -1.21
C ILE A 517 -21.10 17.02 -1.00
N LEU A 518 -21.11 18.10 -1.80
CA LEU A 518 -22.11 19.17 -1.63
C LEU A 518 -23.52 18.75 -2.08
N SER A 519 -23.65 17.75 -2.95
CA SER A 519 -24.97 17.27 -3.41
C SER A 519 -25.76 16.58 -2.28
N PHE A 520 -25.07 16.09 -1.24
CA PHE A 520 -25.66 15.46 -0.07
C PHE A 520 -26.38 16.45 0.86
N ARG A 521 -26.12 17.77 0.73
CA ARG A 521 -26.62 18.79 1.67
C ARG A 521 -28.12 18.78 1.85
N GLU A 522 -28.87 18.63 0.76
CA GLU A 522 -30.34 18.67 0.82
C GLU A 522 -30.89 17.47 1.59
N ASP A 523 -30.35 16.28 1.34
CA ASP A 523 -30.75 15.06 2.03
C ASP A 523 -30.30 15.07 3.51
N ILE A 524 -29.15 15.71 3.80
CA ILE A 524 -28.70 15.96 5.18
C ILE A 524 -29.62 16.95 5.90
N ARG A 525 -29.95 18.08 5.25
CA ARG A 525 -30.82 19.13 5.78
C ARG A 525 -32.21 18.60 6.11
N ASN A 526 -32.74 17.70 5.28
CA ASN A 526 -34.04 17.06 5.50
C ASN A 526 -33.98 15.82 6.41
N GLY A 527 -32.78 15.46 6.88
CA GLY A 527 -32.57 14.37 7.83
C GLY A 527 -32.66 12.97 7.26
N TYR A 528 -32.58 12.81 5.94
CA TYR A 528 -32.47 11.50 5.27
C TYR A 528 -31.05 10.93 5.38
N LEU A 529 -30.03 11.78 5.41
CA LEU A 529 -28.63 11.38 5.58
C LEU A 529 -28.03 12.06 6.80
N PRO A 530 -27.10 11.42 7.52
CA PRO A 530 -26.29 12.11 8.51
C PRO A 530 -25.29 13.05 7.81
N ALA A 531 -24.95 14.16 8.47
CA ALA A 531 -23.75 14.89 8.07
C ALA A 531 -22.51 14.03 8.30
N PHE A 532 -21.44 14.32 7.59
CA PHE A 532 -20.18 13.58 7.74
C PHE A 532 -18.98 14.51 7.77
N ILE A 533 -17.94 14.08 8.49
CA ILE A 533 -16.63 14.73 8.51
C ILE A 533 -15.58 13.65 8.27
N PHE A 534 -14.94 13.72 7.11
CA PHE A 534 -13.82 12.86 6.75
C PHE A 534 -12.53 13.58 7.11
N ASN A 535 -11.81 13.02 8.08
CA ASN A 535 -10.66 13.67 8.68
C ASN A 535 -9.39 13.39 7.88
N ALA A 536 -8.64 14.44 7.57
CA ALA A 536 -7.34 14.34 6.92
C ALA A 536 -6.29 15.23 7.61
N THR A 537 -5.04 15.14 7.17
CA THR A 537 -3.93 15.92 7.72
C THR A 537 -3.18 16.65 6.60
N VAL A 538 -2.80 17.91 6.82
CA VAL A 538 -1.85 18.63 5.95
C VAL A 538 -0.44 18.15 6.25
N MET A 539 0.22 17.55 5.27
CA MET A 539 1.56 16.97 5.43
C MET A 539 2.60 17.99 5.92
N GLU A 540 2.60 19.20 5.35
CA GLU A 540 3.62 20.23 5.62
C GLU A 540 3.54 20.82 7.03
N SER A 541 2.32 20.92 7.57
CA SER A 541 2.06 21.63 8.82
C SER A 541 1.63 20.73 9.96
N GLY A 542 1.25 19.48 9.66
CA GLY A 542 0.61 18.59 10.61
C GLY A 542 -0.76 19.07 11.09
N ARG A 543 -1.39 20.04 10.41
CA ARG A 543 -2.73 20.53 10.78
C ARG A 543 -3.81 19.55 10.34
N ARG A 544 -4.86 19.44 11.15
CA ARG A 544 -6.08 18.69 10.84
C ARG A 544 -6.92 19.40 9.78
N VAL A 545 -7.51 18.62 8.89
CA VAL A 545 -8.45 19.06 7.85
C VAL A 545 -9.76 18.30 7.98
N MET A 546 -10.88 19.02 7.94
CA MET A 546 -12.22 18.44 7.86
C MET A 546 -12.74 18.50 6.42
N ILE A 547 -12.87 17.35 5.77
CA ILE A 547 -13.52 17.24 4.46
C ILE A 547 -15.00 16.92 4.74
N THR A 548 -15.88 17.89 4.49
CA THR A 548 -17.27 17.82 4.92
C THR A 548 -18.17 18.72 4.08
N PRO A 549 -19.46 18.36 3.87
CA PRO A 549 -20.45 19.27 3.30
C PRO A 549 -20.99 20.26 4.33
N VAL A 550 -20.54 20.25 5.60
CA VAL A 550 -20.97 21.19 6.63
C VAL A 550 -20.06 22.40 6.65
N ASN A 551 -20.66 23.59 6.66
CA ASN A 551 -19.95 24.85 6.76
C ASN A 551 -19.97 25.33 8.22
N PHE A 552 -18.80 25.61 8.76
CA PHE A 552 -18.65 26.21 10.08
C PHE A 552 -18.55 27.72 9.89
N GLU A 553 -19.67 28.43 10.08
CA GLU A 553 -19.70 29.89 9.95
C GLU A 553 -18.54 30.54 10.72
N LYS A 554 -17.82 31.46 10.07
CA LYS A 554 -16.82 32.32 10.73
C LYS A 554 -17.52 33.37 11.59
N SER A 555 -18.13 32.92 12.69
CA SER A 555 -18.53 33.81 13.78
C SER A 555 -17.29 34.25 14.56
N ASN A 556 -17.32 35.45 15.15
CA ASN A 556 -16.26 35.97 16.03
C ASN A 556 -16.21 35.24 17.39
N GLU A 557 -16.82 34.06 17.51
CA GLU A 557 -16.80 33.28 18.73
C GLU A 557 -15.40 32.69 18.94
N PRO A 558 -14.85 32.74 20.18
CA PRO A 558 -13.50 32.24 20.48
C PRO A 558 -13.28 30.78 20.07
N PHE A 559 -14.34 29.98 20.02
CA PHE A 559 -14.29 28.58 19.59
C PHE A 559 -13.86 28.42 18.11
N ASN A 560 -14.26 29.33 17.23
CA ASN A 560 -13.90 29.27 15.81
C ASN A 560 -12.40 29.48 15.57
N GLU A 561 -11.67 30.06 16.52
CA GLU A 561 -10.21 30.23 16.43
C GLU A 561 -9.44 28.94 16.79
N ILE A 562 -10.08 27.99 17.48
CA ILE A 562 -9.43 26.80 18.05
C ILE A 562 -9.76 25.52 17.28
N ARG A 563 -10.90 25.49 16.56
CA ARG A 563 -11.34 24.33 15.78
C ARG A 563 -10.40 23.97 14.62
N GLY A 564 -10.55 22.76 14.09
CA GLY A 564 -9.91 22.37 12.83
C GLY A 564 -10.36 23.23 11.64
N ASP A 565 -9.51 23.35 10.62
CA ASP A 565 -9.92 23.98 9.35
C ASP A 565 -10.71 22.97 8.49
N THR A 566 -11.71 23.44 7.77
CA THR A 566 -12.35 22.69 6.69
C THR A 566 -11.48 22.70 5.43
N LEU A 567 -11.70 21.75 4.52
CA LEU A 567 -11.02 21.75 3.21
C LEU A 567 -11.26 23.08 2.46
N THR A 568 -12.49 23.58 2.47
CA THR A 568 -12.84 24.90 1.90
C THR A 568 -11.96 26.00 2.47
N GLU A 569 -11.79 26.04 3.79
CA GLU A 569 -10.94 27.06 4.43
C GLU A 569 -9.47 26.90 4.03
N ILE A 570 -8.94 25.68 3.98
CA ILE A 570 -7.54 25.49 3.55
C ILE A 570 -7.32 25.94 2.11
N LEU A 571 -8.31 25.71 1.23
CA LEU A 571 -8.22 26.04 -0.18
C LEU A 571 -8.55 27.50 -0.50
N LEU A 572 -9.42 28.16 0.26
CA LEU A 572 -9.92 29.50 -0.07
C LEU A 572 -9.52 30.60 0.94
N LYS A 573 -8.86 30.26 2.06
CA LYS A 573 -8.54 31.26 3.11
C LYS A 573 -7.76 32.44 2.57
N GLY A 574 -8.30 33.64 2.83
CA GLY A 574 -7.74 34.90 2.37
C GLY A 574 -8.21 35.34 0.99
N ASN A 575 -9.15 34.61 0.38
CA ASN A 575 -9.80 34.95 -0.89
C ASN A 575 -11.20 35.53 -0.64
N ASP A 576 -11.66 36.44 -1.50
CA ASP A 576 -13.03 36.99 -1.46
C ASP A 576 -14.11 35.90 -1.66
N LEU A 577 -13.76 34.80 -2.34
CA LEU A 577 -14.66 33.67 -2.60
C LEU A 577 -14.95 32.80 -1.37
N ASP A 578 -14.12 32.87 -0.33
CA ASP A 578 -14.25 32.12 0.95
C ASP A 578 -15.59 32.36 1.65
N LYS A 579 -16.31 33.43 1.27
CA LYS A 579 -17.63 33.78 1.84
C LYS A 579 -18.82 33.24 1.05
N THR A 580 -18.62 32.83 -0.19
CA THR A 580 -19.71 32.56 -1.14
C THR A 580 -19.57 31.24 -1.89
N HIS A 581 -18.40 30.60 -1.79
CA HIS A 581 -18.08 29.37 -2.49
C HIS A 581 -17.47 28.35 -1.55
N GLU A 582 -17.66 27.07 -1.88
CA GLU A 582 -17.13 25.96 -1.12
C GLU A 582 -16.44 24.92 -2.01
N ALA A 583 -15.51 24.17 -1.43
CA ALA A 583 -14.84 23.07 -2.10
C ALA A 583 -15.79 21.88 -2.27
N ASP A 584 -15.91 21.40 -3.51
CA ASP A 584 -16.76 20.28 -3.90
C ASP A 584 -15.94 19.22 -4.62
N LEU A 585 -16.06 17.98 -4.19
CA LEU A 585 -15.33 16.83 -4.73
C LEU A 585 -16.18 15.58 -4.56
N ASN A 586 -15.85 14.54 -5.32
CA ASN A 586 -16.52 13.25 -5.21
C ASN A 586 -16.34 12.64 -3.80
N LEU A 587 -17.37 11.94 -3.30
CA LEU A 587 -17.38 11.26 -2.01
C LEU A 587 -16.19 10.30 -1.84
N TRP A 588 -15.85 9.55 -2.89
CA TRP A 588 -14.75 8.59 -2.90
C TRP A 588 -13.38 9.27 -2.92
N THR A 589 -13.26 10.42 -3.59
CA THR A 589 -12.07 11.26 -3.48
C THR A 589 -11.92 11.79 -2.05
N ALA A 590 -13.00 12.24 -1.42
CA ALA A 590 -12.97 12.65 -0.01
C ALA A 590 -12.56 11.49 0.92
N ALA A 591 -13.04 10.27 0.64
CA ALA A 591 -12.66 9.08 1.37
C ALA A 591 -11.18 8.71 1.17
N ARG A 592 -10.68 8.80 -0.07
CA ARG A 592 -9.28 8.59 -0.41
C ARG A 592 -8.37 9.56 0.33
N LEU A 593 -8.71 10.84 0.39
CA LEU A 593 -7.89 11.85 1.08
C LEU A 593 -7.80 11.58 2.59
N SER A 594 -8.90 11.11 3.21
CA SER A 594 -8.89 10.65 4.61
C SER A 594 -8.03 9.39 4.82
N ALA A 595 -7.89 8.55 3.79
CA ALA A 595 -7.14 7.28 3.80
C ALA A 595 -5.82 7.32 3.01
N ALA A 596 -5.26 8.52 2.79
CA ALA A 596 -4.04 8.74 2.02
C ALA A 596 -2.78 8.43 2.85
N PHE A 597 -2.50 7.14 3.10
CA PHE A 597 -1.31 6.70 3.82
C PHE A 597 -0.14 6.56 2.82
N PRO A 598 0.89 7.45 2.82
CA PRO A 598 1.87 7.60 1.74
C PRO A 598 2.55 6.31 1.24
N TYR A 599 2.72 5.33 2.12
CA TYR A 599 3.30 4.02 1.78
C TYR A 599 2.40 3.12 0.94
N VAL A 600 1.09 3.38 0.92
CA VAL A 600 0.06 2.64 0.18
C VAL A 600 -0.55 3.54 -0.90
N THR A 601 -1.00 4.72 -0.53
CA THR A 601 -1.65 5.71 -1.41
C THR A 601 -0.92 7.05 -1.35
N PRO A 602 -0.76 7.79 -2.46
CA PRO A 602 0.07 8.98 -2.47
C PRO A 602 -0.55 10.13 -1.68
N ALA A 603 0.31 10.98 -1.12
CA ALA A 603 -0.08 12.31 -0.67
C ALA A 603 -0.49 13.14 -1.89
N ALA A 604 -1.60 13.86 -1.83
CA ALA A 604 -2.16 14.51 -3.02
C ALA A 604 -2.48 16.00 -2.79
N ARG A 605 -2.36 16.79 -3.85
CA ARG A 605 -2.66 18.23 -3.88
C ARG A 605 -3.93 18.54 -4.67
N ALA A 606 -4.60 19.62 -4.30
CA ALA A 606 -5.79 20.04 -5.01
C ALA A 606 -5.47 20.52 -6.43
N LYS A 607 -6.22 20.03 -7.41
CA LYS A 607 -6.29 20.58 -8.76
C LYS A 607 -7.71 21.08 -9.02
N ILE A 608 -7.84 22.39 -9.22
CA ILE A 608 -9.14 23.01 -9.46
C ILE A 608 -9.60 22.62 -10.87
N GLY A 609 -10.80 22.04 -10.99
CA GLY A 609 -11.36 21.62 -12.26
C GLY A 609 -11.57 22.80 -13.21
N ASP A 610 -11.04 22.67 -14.44
CA ASP A 610 -11.04 23.72 -15.46
C ASP A 610 -12.43 23.83 -16.11
N LYS A 611 -13.32 24.68 -15.55
CA LYS A 611 -14.58 25.14 -16.16
C LYS A 611 -15.24 26.25 -15.32
N GLY A 612 -14.85 27.51 -15.56
CA GLY A 612 -15.53 28.70 -15.05
C GLY A 612 -14.67 29.96 -15.01
N ASP A 613 -15.26 31.10 -14.59
CA ASP A 613 -14.67 32.45 -14.44
C ASP A 613 -13.46 32.54 -13.48
N LEU A 614 -12.89 31.41 -13.07
CA LEU A 614 -11.83 31.28 -12.09
C LEU A 614 -10.44 31.07 -12.72
N LYS A 615 -10.30 31.22 -14.04
CA LYS A 615 -9.00 31.14 -14.76
C LYS A 615 -7.93 32.09 -14.19
N ASP A 616 -8.34 33.19 -13.56
CA ASP A 616 -7.44 34.16 -12.94
C ASP A 616 -6.90 33.72 -11.56
N LEU A 617 -7.40 32.62 -10.97
CA LEU A 617 -6.89 32.04 -9.72
C LEU A 617 -5.75 31.05 -9.92
N GLU A 618 -5.54 30.57 -11.16
CA GLU A 618 -4.64 29.45 -11.45
C GLU A 618 -3.15 29.74 -11.24
N PHE A 619 -2.72 31.01 -11.17
CA PHE A 619 -1.29 31.31 -11.35
C PHE A 619 -0.49 31.71 -10.10
N ARG A 620 -1.06 31.82 -8.89
CA ARG A 620 -0.33 32.46 -7.77
C ARG A 620 -0.60 31.99 -6.33
N GLN A 621 -1.17 30.81 -6.10
CA GLN A 621 -1.79 30.59 -4.79
C GLN A 621 -1.15 29.50 -3.90
N PRO A 622 -0.84 29.80 -2.61
CA PRO A 622 -0.16 28.88 -1.68
C PRO A 622 -0.88 27.56 -1.40
N TRP A 623 -2.20 27.48 -1.58
CA TRP A 623 -2.99 26.30 -1.23
C TRP A 623 -2.87 25.14 -2.22
N GLN A 624 -2.46 25.40 -3.48
CA GLN A 624 -2.01 24.35 -4.40
C GLN A 624 -0.71 23.67 -3.94
N GLN A 625 -0.11 24.09 -2.81
CA GLN A 625 1.15 23.56 -2.30
C GLN A 625 0.98 22.53 -1.17
N TYR A 626 -0.21 22.44 -0.55
CA TYR A 626 -0.41 21.56 0.60
C TYR A 626 -0.78 20.15 0.16
N HIS A 627 -0.03 19.17 0.65
CA HIS A 627 -0.36 17.77 0.47
C HIS A 627 -1.31 17.32 1.57
N ILE A 628 -2.39 16.66 1.15
CA ILE A 628 -3.33 16.01 2.05
C ILE A 628 -2.92 14.54 2.20
N ILE A 629 -2.80 14.11 3.45
CA ILE A 629 -2.48 12.74 3.86
C ILE A 629 -3.51 12.23 4.88
N ASP A 630 -3.40 10.95 5.23
CA ASP A 630 -4.29 10.23 6.15
C ASP A 630 -4.58 11.01 7.45
N GLY A 631 -5.85 11.02 7.88
CA GLY A 631 -6.26 11.71 9.11
C GLY A 631 -5.68 11.11 10.39
N GLY A 632 -5.28 9.84 10.35
CA GLY A 632 -4.70 9.09 11.47
C GLY A 632 -3.35 9.62 11.93
N TYR A 633 -2.69 10.48 11.15
CA TYR A 633 -1.51 11.22 11.60
C TYR A 633 -1.85 12.26 12.69
N TYR A 634 -3.05 12.87 12.63
CA TYR A 634 -3.49 13.86 13.61
C TYR A 634 -4.47 13.29 14.63
N ASP A 635 -5.55 12.66 14.18
CA ASP A 635 -6.59 12.06 15.00
C ASP A 635 -7.05 10.75 14.36
N ASN A 636 -6.68 9.62 14.95
CA ASN A 636 -7.05 8.31 14.43
C ASN A 636 -8.49 7.89 14.75
N PHE A 637 -9.27 8.61 15.56
CA PHE A 637 -10.62 8.19 15.97
C PHE A 637 -11.74 9.15 15.56
N GLY A 638 -11.42 10.30 14.96
CA GLY A 638 -12.41 11.29 14.50
C GLY A 638 -13.14 12.04 15.62
N VAL A 639 -12.78 11.80 16.88
CA VAL A 639 -13.40 12.40 18.06
C VAL A 639 -13.25 13.92 18.04
N THR A 640 -12.06 14.42 17.71
CA THR A 640 -11.76 15.86 17.80
C THR A 640 -12.70 16.67 16.91
N SER A 641 -12.99 16.19 15.69
CA SER A 641 -13.85 16.89 14.73
C SER A 641 -15.33 16.73 15.05
N ALA A 642 -15.72 15.60 15.65
CA ALA A 642 -17.05 15.43 16.21
C ALA A 642 -17.32 16.43 17.35
N LEU A 643 -16.33 16.66 18.22
CA LEU A 643 -16.45 17.67 19.28
C LEU A 643 -16.55 19.08 18.70
N ASP A 644 -15.77 19.38 17.65
CA ASP A 644 -15.85 20.69 16.99
C ASP A 644 -17.22 20.95 16.36
N TRP A 645 -17.87 19.91 15.85
CA TRP A 645 -19.24 19.99 15.32
C TRP A 645 -20.29 20.07 16.43
N LEU A 646 -20.10 19.36 17.53
CA LEU A 646 -21.05 19.35 18.66
C LEU A 646 -21.06 20.67 19.43
N GLU A 647 -19.91 21.34 19.59
CA GLU A 647 -19.83 22.59 20.36
C GLU A 647 -20.87 23.65 19.93
N PRO A 648 -20.97 24.06 18.64
CA PRO A 648 -22.00 25.02 18.22
C PRO A 648 -23.43 24.48 18.34
N VAL A 649 -23.65 23.18 18.17
CA VAL A 649 -24.96 22.54 18.35
C VAL A 649 -25.43 22.63 19.80
N LEU A 650 -24.55 22.31 20.76
CA LEU A 650 -24.84 22.36 22.19
C LEU A 650 -24.99 23.80 22.67
N GLN A 651 -24.20 24.74 22.15
CA GLN A 651 -24.38 26.17 22.41
C GLN A 651 -25.73 26.66 21.91
N ALA A 652 -26.14 26.30 20.69
CA ALA A 652 -27.44 26.63 20.15
C ALA A 652 -28.57 26.02 20.99
N ARG A 653 -28.41 24.78 21.51
CA ARG A 653 -29.41 24.11 22.35
C ARG A 653 -29.66 24.81 23.69
N LEU A 654 -28.69 25.56 24.21
CA LEU A 654 -28.87 26.41 25.39
C LEU A 654 -29.78 27.62 25.13
N ASN A 655 -29.98 27.99 23.86
CA ASN A 655 -30.87 29.06 23.46
C ASN A 655 -32.23 28.48 22.98
N PRO A 656 -33.34 28.68 23.73
CA PRO A 656 -34.64 28.16 23.33
C PRO A 656 -35.11 28.61 21.93
N GLN A 657 -34.63 29.77 21.45
CA GLN A 657 -34.98 30.30 20.13
C GLN A 657 -34.32 29.53 18.97
N ALA A 658 -33.35 28.65 19.24
CA ALA A 658 -32.69 27.85 18.22
C ALA A 658 -33.55 26.68 17.69
N GLY A 659 -34.63 26.32 18.41
CA GLY A 659 -35.56 25.27 17.98
C GLY A 659 -34.98 23.84 18.03
N LEU A 660 -34.01 23.59 18.91
CA LEU A 660 -33.42 22.27 19.12
C LEU A 660 -34.08 21.58 20.32
N GLU A 661 -34.60 20.37 20.12
CA GLU A 661 -35.48 19.68 21.08
C GLU A 661 -34.83 18.46 21.76
N PHE A 662 -33.64 18.04 21.35
CA PHE A 662 -33.01 16.82 21.88
C PHE A 662 -32.72 16.89 23.39
N GLU A 663 -32.88 15.74 24.04
CA GLU A 663 -32.67 15.52 25.48
C GLU A 663 -31.43 14.66 25.73
N LYS A 664 -31.12 13.75 24.79
CA LYS A 664 -30.01 12.81 24.93
C LYS A 664 -29.03 12.95 23.79
N VAL A 665 -27.75 12.99 24.12
CA VAL A 665 -26.65 13.00 23.15
C VAL A 665 -25.76 11.80 23.43
N ILE A 666 -25.55 10.95 22.43
CA ILE A 666 -24.67 9.79 22.55
C ILE A 666 -23.59 9.82 21.47
N ILE A 667 -22.34 9.66 21.90
CA ILE A 667 -21.18 9.53 21.02
C ILE A 667 -20.75 8.07 21.00
N ILE A 668 -21.04 7.37 19.90
CA ILE A 668 -20.67 5.96 19.70
C ILE A 668 -19.31 5.93 18.99
N GLN A 669 -18.31 5.36 19.66
CA GLN A 669 -16.95 5.21 19.14
C GLN A 669 -16.77 3.79 18.61
N LEU A 670 -16.54 3.67 17.30
CA LEU A 670 -16.23 2.42 16.62
C LEU A 670 -14.71 2.32 16.47
N ARG A 671 -14.07 1.45 17.25
CA ARG A 671 -12.61 1.28 17.24
C ARG A 671 -12.25 -0.09 16.70
N ALA A 672 -11.56 -0.11 15.56
CA ALA A 672 -11.20 -1.35 14.87
C ALA A 672 -10.06 -2.12 15.56
N SER A 673 -9.24 -1.41 16.35
CA SER A 673 -8.16 -2.00 17.14
C SER A 673 -8.46 -1.86 18.64
N PRO A 674 -8.13 -2.88 19.45
CA PRO A 674 -8.37 -2.85 20.88
C PRO A 674 -7.50 -1.80 21.59
N LYS A 675 -7.94 -1.32 22.76
CA LYS A 675 -7.09 -0.52 23.64
C LYS A 675 -5.88 -1.32 24.06
N ALA A 676 -4.68 -0.84 23.70
CA ALA A 676 -3.44 -1.43 24.19
C ALA A 676 -3.43 -1.34 25.74
N GLY A 677 -3.36 -2.49 26.41
CA GLY A 677 -3.18 -2.54 27.86
C GLY A 677 -1.85 -1.91 28.28
N ARG A 678 -1.59 -1.80 29.60
CA ARG A 678 -0.27 -1.42 30.14
C ARG A 678 0.74 -2.51 29.79
N THR A 679 1.26 -2.47 28.57
CA THR A 679 2.16 -3.50 28.05
C THR A 679 3.58 -3.25 28.56
N CYS A 680 4.17 -4.28 29.17
CA CYS A 680 5.61 -4.34 29.37
C CYS A 680 6.25 -4.63 28.00
N TYR A 681 6.67 -3.57 27.29
CA TYR A 681 7.34 -3.73 26.00
C TYR A 681 8.63 -4.52 26.16
N LYS A 682 8.77 -5.58 25.37
CA LYS A 682 10.05 -6.28 25.21
C LYS A 682 10.99 -5.31 24.50
N ASN A 683 12.19 -5.08 25.06
CA ASN A 683 13.17 -4.23 24.39
C ASN A 683 13.52 -4.85 23.04
N ASP A 684 13.30 -4.10 21.97
CA ASP A 684 13.90 -4.42 20.68
C ASP A 684 15.43 -4.35 20.81
N GLY A 685 16.13 -5.19 20.04
CA GLY A 685 17.60 -5.15 20.00
C GLY A 685 18.07 -3.78 19.51
N GLY A 686 19.10 -3.20 20.16
CA GLY A 686 19.52 -1.82 19.91
C GLY A 686 19.82 -1.46 18.44
N ALA A 687 20.24 -2.43 17.63
CA ALA A 687 20.41 -2.23 16.19
C ALA A 687 19.07 -2.08 15.45
N ALA A 688 18.09 -2.94 15.74
CA ALA A 688 16.75 -2.82 15.14
C ALA A 688 16.10 -1.49 15.53
N SER A 689 16.15 -1.10 16.80
CA SER A 689 15.62 0.18 17.26
C SER A 689 16.33 1.38 16.59
N ALA A 690 17.64 1.30 16.32
CA ALA A 690 18.36 2.36 15.62
C ALA A 690 17.96 2.50 14.15
N PHE A 691 17.68 1.39 13.45
CA PHE A 691 17.37 1.40 12.02
C PHE A 691 15.88 1.61 11.71
N VAL A 692 14.98 0.99 12.48
CA VAL A 692 13.52 1.04 12.21
C VAL A 692 12.72 1.74 13.30
N GLY A 693 13.34 2.14 14.41
CA GLY A 693 12.67 2.76 15.56
C GLY A 693 11.83 4.00 15.23
N PRO A 694 12.29 4.96 14.40
CA PRO A 694 11.48 6.11 14.02
C PRO A 694 10.18 5.72 13.29
N LEU A 695 10.26 4.77 12.35
CA LEU A 695 9.09 4.27 11.62
C LEU A 695 8.14 3.50 12.54
N GLN A 696 8.69 2.64 13.40
CA GLN A 696 7.92 1.90 14.39
C GLN A 696 7.22 2.85 15.39
N GLY A 697 7.92 3.89 15.84
CA GLY A 697 7.38 4.94 16.70
C GLY A 697 6.21 5.67 16.05
N LEU A 698 6.37 6.11 14.79
CA LEU A 698 5.31 6.76 14.02
C LEU A 698 4.05 5.86 13.89
N LEU A 699 4.24 4.58 13.56
CA LEU A 699 3.16 3.60 13.45
C LEU A 699 2.48 3.27 14.79
N ASN A 700 3.19 3.45 15.91
CA ASN A 700 2.64 3.22 17.25
C ASN A 700 1.96 4.48 17.83
N ILE A 701 2.41 5.69 17.46
CA ILE A 701 1.86 6.97 17.93
C ILE A 701 0.38 7.10 17.56
N ARG A 702 -0.01 6.68 16.35
CA ARG A 702 -1.41 6.72 15.87
C ARG A 702 -2.39 5.96 16.76
N ASN A 703 -1.93 4.95 17.50
CA ASN A 703 -2.76 4.18 18.42
C ASN A 703 -2.57 4.67 19.85
N GLY A 704 -1.33 4.86 20.32
CA GLY A 704 -1.06 5.22 21.71
C GLY A 704 -1.42 6.67 22.06
N VAL A 705 -0.83 7.64 21.35
CA VAL A 705 -0.99 9.07 21.66
C VAL A 705 -2.40 9.54 21.31
N ALA A 706 -2.89 9.17 20.13
CA ALA A 706 -4.24 9.56 19.70
C ALA A 706 -5.32 9.05 20.65
N LEU A 707 -5.21 7.81 21.14
CA LEU A 707 -6.19 7.25 22.08
C LEU A 707 -6.20 8.01 23.40
N SER A 708 -5.02 8.23 24.01
CA SER A 708 -4.93 8.96 25.27
C SER A 708 -5.46 10.38 25.15
N ARG A 709 -5.16 11.07 24.03
CA ARG A 709 -5.68 12.43 23.80
C ARG A 709 -7.20 12.40 23.70
N ASN A 710 -7.76 11.50 22.89
CA ASN A 710 -9.19 11.43 22.63
C ASN A 710 -9.99 11.06 23.88
N GLU A 711 -9.51 10.14 24.72
CA GLU A 711 -10.16 9.81 25.99
C GLU A 711 -10.20 11.02 26.93
N ILE A 712 -9.10 11.78 27.03
CA ILE A 712 -9.02 12.97 27.89
C ILE A 712 -9.93 14.08 27.37
N GLU A 713 -9.87 14.39 26.08
CA GLU A 713 -10.66 15.45 25.45
C GLU A 713 -12.16 15.15 25.56
N LEU A 714 -12.57 13.93 25.19
CA LEU A 714 -13.96 13.52 25.25
C LEU A 714 -14.50 13.50 26.68
N HIS A 715 -13.74 12.95 27.64
CA HIS A 715 -14.17 12.92 29.04
C HIS A 715 -14.35 14.34 29.60
N ARG A 716 -13.39 15.24 29.32
CA ARG A 716 -13.49 16.66 29.74
C ARG A 716 -14.66 17.37 29.08
N PHE A 717 -14.86 17.16 27.78
CA PHE A 717 -15.96 17.73 27.02
C PHE A 717 -17.32 17.33 27.61
N ILE A 718 -17.58 16.02 27.72
CA ILE A 718 -18.83 15.47 28.27
C ILE A 718 -19.06 15.98 29.71
N LYS A 719 -18.03 15.91 30.57
CA LYS A 719 -18.14 16.39 31.95
C LYS A 719 -18.48 17.88 32.02
N SER A 720 -17.83 18.70 31.20
CA SER A 720 -18.04 20.15 31.19
C SER A 720 -19.45 20.53 30.71
N TRP A 721 -19.94 19.86 29.67
CA TRP A 721 -21.25 20.13 29.09
C TRP A 721 -22.38 19.61 29.97
N ASN A 722 -22.25 18.41 30.53
CA ASN A 722 -23.22 17.89 31.51
C ASN A 722 -23.32 18.82 32.74
N ALA A 723 -22.20 19.37 33.21
CA ALA A 723 -22.21 20.34 34.31
C ALA A 723 -22.92 21.66 33.94
N ARG A 724 -22.80 22.12 32.69
CA ARG A 724 -23.53 23.30 32.19
C ARG A 724 -25.03 23.05 32.09
N PHE A 725 -25.45 21.92 31.51
CA PHE A 725 -26.87 21.57 31.42
C PHE A 725 -27.51 21.29 32.79
N ALA A 726 -26.75 20.77 33.75
CA ALA A 726 -27.24 20.59 35.12
C ALA A 726 -27.60 21.90 35.84
N GLN A 727 -27.07 23.05 35.38
CA GLN A 727 -27.40 24.37 35.94
C GLN A 727 -28.72 24.94 35.39
N GLN A 728 -29.33 24.31 34.38
CA GLN A 728 -30.63 24.75 33.85
C GLN A 728 -31.75 24.52 34.86
N LYS A 729 -32.68 25.49 34.94
CA LYS A 729 -33.73 25.53 35.97
C LYS A 729 -34.83 24.49 35.75
N THR A 730 -35.05 24.10 34.52
CA THR A 730 -36.15 23.27 34.03
C THR A 730 -35.62 21.89 33.65
N GLU A 731 -36.32 20.84 34.06
CA GLU A 731 -35.91 19.45 33.78
C GLU A 731 -35.91 19.13 32.28
N GLN A 732 -36.83 19.74 31.52
CA GLN A 732 -36.94 19.66 30.06
C GLN A 732 -35.76 20.35 29.31
N ASP A 733 -34.96 21.15 30.00
CA ASP A 733 -33.77 21.80 29.43
C ASP A 733 -32.47 21.08 29.81
N ARG A 734 -32.57 19.96 30.53
CA ARG A 734 -31.42 19.13 30.89
C ARG A 734 -31.11 18.17 29.75
N VAL A 735 -29.96 18.38 29.12
CA VAL A 735 -29.42 17.47 28.13
C VAL A 735 -28.38 16.56 28.78
N HIS A 736 -28.45 15.26 28.48
CA HIS A 736 -27.50 14.27 28.97
C HIS A 736 -26.58 13.77 27.85
N LEU A 737 -25.28 14.06 27.99
CA LEU A 737 -24.24 13.59 27.09
C LEU A 737 -23.59 12.32 27.63
N ARG A 738 -23.46 11.29 26.79
CA ARG A 738 -22.74 10.05 27.11
C ARG A 738 -21.90 9.57 25.93
N THR A 739 -20.98 8.65 26.20
CA THR A 739 -20.21 7.95 25.16
C THR A 739 -20.20 6.46 25.40
N VAL A 740 -20.20 5.72 24.30
CA VAL A 740 -20.09 4.27 24.23
C VAL A 740 -18.90 3.94 23.33
N VAL A 741 -18.05 3.03 23.79
CA VAL A 741 -16.95 2.50 22.98
C VAL A 741 -17.27 1.06 22.58
N ILE A 742 -17.14 0.78 21.28
CA ILE A 742 -17.24 -0.55 20.69
C ILE A 742 -15.88 -0.89 20.09
N GLU A 743 -15.17 -1.82 20.73
CA GLU A 743 -13.82 -2.27 20.34
C GLU A 743 -13.66 -3.79 20.56
N PRO A 744 -12.77 -4.47 19.81
CA PRO A 744 -12.43 -5.87 20.07
C PRO A 744 -11.86 -6.07 21.49
N LEU A 745 -12.08 -7.23 22.13
CA LEU A 745 -11.44 -7.51 23.42
C LEU A 745 -10.00 -8.02 23.24
N LEU A 746 -9.14 -7.60 24.17
CA LEU A 746 -7.93 -8.32 24.52
C LEU A 746 -8.25 -9.14 25.78
N ASN A 747 -8.13 -10.46 25.71
CA ASN A 747 -8.16 -11.36 26.88
C ASN A 747 -6.88 -11.19 27.73
N ILE A 748 -6.59 -9.98 28.19
CA ILE A 748 -5.42 -9.67 29.02
C ILE A 748 -5.89 -8.81 30.19
N ASP A 749 -5.61 -9.29 31.40
CA ASP A 749 -5.88 -8.55 32.64
C ASP A 749 -5.04 -7.24 32.65
N PRO A 750 -5.69 -6.06 32.78
CA PRO A 750 -5.03 -4.76 32.66
C PRO A 750 -4.01 -4.46 33.77
N ASP A 751 -4.03 -5.22 34.87
CA ASP A 751 -3.15 -5.00 36.03
C ASP A 751 -2.01 -6.02 36.15
N THR A 752 -1.99 -7.08 35.35
CA THR A 752 -0.87 -8.03 35.33
C THR A 752 0.19 -7.64 34.31
N CYS A 753 1.41 -7.44 34.81
CA CYS A 753 2.62 -7.34 34.00
C CYS A 753 3.00 -8.72 33.46
N THR A 754 2.21 -9.24 32.54
CA THR A 754 2.68 -10.31 31.67
C THR A 754 3.46 -9.64 30.52
N PRO A 755 4.67 -10.13 30.17
CA PRO A 755 5.15 -9.93 28.80
C PRO A 755 4.01 -10.34 27.84
N PRO A 756 4.00 -9.92 26.56
CA PRO A 756 3.24 -10.68 25.58
C PRO A 756 3.84 -12.09 25.53
N VAL A 757 3.43 -12.95 26.47
CA VAL A 757 3.72 -14.38 26.53
C VAL A 757 2.78 -14.92 25.46
N LEU A 758 3.31 -15.19 24.26
CA LEU A 758 3.78 -16.53 23.93
C LEU A 758 2.71 -17.54 24.37
N GLU A 759 1.68 -17.71 23.56
CA GLU A 759 0.65 -18.74 23.78
C GLU A 759 -0.02 -18.70 25.16
N ALA A 760 -1.03 -17.85 25.33
CA ALA A 760 -2.21 -18.39 25.97
C ALA A 760 -2.82 -19.37 24.97
N GLN A 761 -2.58 -20.68 25.17
CA GLN A 761 -3.64 -21.64 24.91
C GLN A 761 -4.78 -21.24 25.82
N ASP A 762 -5.56 -20.27 25.38
CA ASP A 762 -6.91 -20.12 25.82
C ASP A 762 -7.58 -21.44 25.42
N GLU A 763 -8.23 -22.14 26.35
CA GLU A 763 -9.02 -23.36 26.08
C GLU A 763 -10.12 -23.09 25.01
N THR A 764 -10.26 -21.85 24.56
CA THR A 764 -11.13 -21.32 23.50
C THR A 764 -10.47 -21.15 22.12
N GLY A 765 -9.15 -21.33 21.97
CA GLY A 765 -8.47 -21.40 20.66
C GLY A 765 -8.26 -20.07 19.91
N ILE A 766 -8.42 -18.91 20.56
CA ILE A 766 -8.38 -17.60 19.90
C ILE A 766 -6.93 -17.07 19.83
N LYS A 767 -6.34 -17.09 18.63
CA LYS A 767 -4.98 -16.57 18.35
C LYS A 767 -4.92 -15.05 18.51
N THR A 768 -3.78 -14.52 18.96
CA THR A 768 -3.46 -13.08 18.99
C THR A 768 -3.77 -12.43 17.64
N ARG A 769 -4.79 -11.56 17.61
CA ARG A 769 -5.49 -11.10 16.40
C ARG A 769 -4.73 -9.97 15.70
N GLU A 770 -4.43 -10.15 14.42
CA GLU A 770 -3.62 -9.23 13.60
C GLU A 770 -4.40 -7.97 13.18
N ASP A 771 -3.67 -6.88 12.92
CA ASP A 771 -4.20 -5.62 12.38
C ASP A 771 -3.69 -5.45 10.92
N PRO A 772 -4.36 -6.01 9.91
CA PRO A 772 -4.00 -5.76 8.52
C PRO A 772 -4.21 -4.29 8.18
N LEU A 773 -3.17 -3.66 7.61
CA LEU A 773 -3.18 -2.29 7.10
C LEU A 773 -3.29 -2.26 5.57
N SER A 774 -3.57 -3.40 4.95
CA SER A 774 -3.80 -3.57 3.51
C SER A 774 -5.24 -3.19 3.11
N TRP A 775 -5.50 -3.18 1.80
CA TRP A 775 -6.84 -3.08 1.21
C TRP A 775 -7.40 -4.46 0.81
N HIS A 776 -7.10 -5.48 1.62
CA HIS A 776 -7.53 -6.86 1.44
C HIS A 776 -7.65 -7.54 2.81
N LEU A 777 -8.79 -8.18 3.07
CA LEU A 777 -9.00 -9.11 4.18
C LEU A 777 -8.97 -10.53 3.62
N THR A 778 -8.22 -11.39 4.28
CA THR A 778 -8.28 -12.83 3.97
C THR A 778 -9.60 -13.42 4.44
N ASN A 779 -10.04 -14.51 3.83
CA ASN A 779 -11.22 -15.26 4.29
C ASN A 779 -11.17 -15.62 5.79
N THR A 780 -9.99 -15.93 6.33
CA THR A 780 -9.80 -16.19 7.77
C THR A 780 -9.99 -14.91 8.58
N GLN A 781 -9.40 -13.80 8.18
CA GLN A 781 -9.53 -12.52 8.89
C GLN A 781 -10.97 -11.99 8.89
N THR A 782 -11.72 -12.19 7.81
CA THR A 782 -13.14 -11.82 7.76
C THR A 782 -13.96 -12.65 8.75
N LYS A 783 -13.75 -13.97 8.78
CA LYS A 783 -14.40 -14.86 9.76
C LYS A 783 -14.01 -14.51 11.18
N ASP A 784 -12.72 -14.27 11.43
CA ASP A 784 -12.22 -13.88 12.73
C ASP A 784 -12.88 -12.56 13.19
N LEU A 785 -13.02 -11.58 12.29
CA LEU A 785 -13.69 -10.30 12.57
C LEU A 785 -15.17 -10.50 12.93
N GLU A 786 -15.89 -11.36 12.21
CA GLU A 786 -17.28 -11.70 12.52
C GLU A 786 -17.41 -12.47 13.83
N GLU A 787 -16.50 -13.41 14.09
CA GLU A 787 -16.46 -14.18 15.34
C GLU A 787 -16.17 -13.27 16.54
N VAL A 788 -15.20 -12.33 16.43
CA VAL A 788 -14.95 -11.29 17.43
C VAL A 788 -16.22 -10.53 17.72
N TRP A 789 -16.89 -10.04 16.68
CA TRP A 789 -18.10 -9.25 16.81
C TRP A 789 -19.24 -10.03 17.50
N GLN A 790 -19.39 -11.33 17.23
CA GLN A 790 -20.43 -12.16 17.83
C GLN A 790 -20.12 -12.64 19.25
N GLN A 791 -18.87 -13.04 19.53
CA GLN A 791 -18.46 -13.64 20.80
C GLN A 791 -18.13 -12.59 21.89
N GLU A 792 -17.75 -11.38 21.50
CA GLU A 792 -17.18 -10.36 22.38
C GLU A 792 -17.94 -9.03 22.32
N LYS A 793 -19.28 -9.09 22.31
CA LYS A 793 -20.14 -7.89 22.49
C LYS A 793 -19.83 -7.26 23.85
N MET A 794 -18.85 -6.35 23.90
CA MET A 794 -18.59 -5.52 25.06
C MET A 794 -18.59 -4.06 24.66
N ILE A 795 -19.70 -3.42 25.00
CA ILE A 795 -19.80 -1.97 25.09
C ILE A 795 -19.09 -1.53 26.36
N ILE A 796 -18.01 -0.77 26.19
CA ILE A 796 -17.41 -0.05 27.32
C ILE A 796 -18.16 1.27 27.44
N SER A 797 -19.13 1.31 28.36
CA SER A 797 -19.79 2.56 28.77
C SER A 797 -18.88 3.33 29.72
N SER A 798 -18.80 4.66 29.56
CA SER A 798 -17.97 5.54 30.41
C SER A 798 -18.32 5.49 31.91
N ASP A 799 -19.48 4.94 32.25
CA ASP A 799 -20.08 5.04 33.59
C ASP A 799 -20.04 3.71 34.37
N ARG A 800 -19.44 2.65 33.81
CA ARG A 800 -19.31 1.33 34.46
C ARG A 800 -17.83 0.89 34.57
N PRO A 801 -17.49 0.06 35.56
CA PRO A 801 -16.12 -0.44 35.72
C PRO A 801 -15.64 -1.17 34.46
N PRO A 802 -14.33 -1.12 34.15
CA PRO A 802 -13.74 -1.83 33.02
C PRO A 802 -14.12 -3.32 33.04
N GLY A 803 -14.63 -3.84 31.92
CA GLY A 803 -14.98 -5.27 31.78
C GLY A 803 -16.46 -5.62 32.03
N SER A 804 -17.37 -4.64 32.16
CA SER A 804 -18.82 -4.93 32.18
C SER A 804 -19.30 -5.39 30.80
N LYS A 805 -19.71 -6.66 30.69
CA LYS A 805 -20.35 -7.20 29.47
C LYS A 805 -21.74 -6.59 29.30
N LEU A 806 -21.97 -5.95 28.16
CA LEU A 806 -23.23 -5.34 27.77
C LEU A 806 -23.58 -5.80 26.35
N GLY A 807 -24.83 -6.20 26.13
CA GLY A 807 -25.35 -6.46 24.81
C GLY A 807 -25.64 -5.16 24.06
N LEU A 808 -25.75 -5.23 22.73
CA LEU A 808 -26.12 -4.07 21.88
C LEU A 808 -27.41 -3.38 22.34
N GLN A 809 -28.34 -4.15 22.92
CA GLN A 809 -29.60 -3.63 23.43
C GLN A 809 -29.41 -2.71 24.64
N ASP A 810 -28.38 -2.94 25.45
CA ASP A 810 -28.06 -2.12 26.62
C ASP A 810 -27.48 -0.74 26.26
N ILE A 811 -27.13 -0.49 24.99
CA ILE A 811 -26.78 0.85 24.50
C ILE A 811 -28.02 1.75 24.48
N PHE A 812 -29.18 1.14 24.22
CA PHE A 812 -30.43 1.85 23.99
C PHE A 812 -31.27 2.00 25.27
N GLU A 813 -30.99 1.19 26.29
CA GLU A 813 -31.51 1.35 27.66
C GLU A 813 -30.77 2.48 28.40
#